data_AF-A0A553QFE9-F1
#
_entry.id   AF-A0A553QFE9-F1
#
_cell.length_a   1.000
_cell.length_b   1.000
_cell.length_c   1.000
_cell.angle_alpha   90.00
_cell.angle_beta   90.00
_cell.angle_gamma   90.00
#
_symmetry.space_group_name_H-M   'P 1'
#
loop_
_entity.id
_entity.type
_entity.pdbx_description
1 polymer ?
#
loop_
_entity_poly.entity_id
_entity_poly.type
_entity_poly.pdbx_seq_one_letter_code
_entity_poly.pdbx_strand_id
1 'polypeptide(L)'
;MLDPLSVLLYIHSLRAEVVMEDFRRLYLRLCKEGGIDPQESLLAQLQDSRAGRLDLSGQSLTVDTCSILARILHNDTVCTEVLLSDCMLSEEGVKLMLNSLCSNTTVKVLDLKGNNMRATGAEALGQVLMRNKVLRRLVLEWNALGMWEEGFSVFCEGLASSSSLSQLDLRNNQINHQGAAALCSALKRNSTLQDLDLRWNNIGLLGGRSLLEAMQQNRTLMRLEMAGNNIPSDTLRAIEQSMSHNVDRQSTLRESRSRTQVLSKEIQILKEEKSRQVSSSAAFSHDVWGPLLATVCNWYLSLMDTIDRQKDEMGRSSRNSSVRLGQLQEALSEQKSSVNSLTAKLLKRSVRSCVRLQMMEAALALAEQKARDLNELLTRVKLEKNELRERHAREIKKEQELEDSERRCKAQQDQIFELKQELANSTAELKLRLAQTEERLELEKRRSKQTLEDLDTLRQKEVDHLTRHQEDSERALQERILKLEGQRIQLEEELSRVRSSLVTERAQAQEELGKVRAQVRLEEQQHVSSLEEKLRAVRQSRDESQNHCTQQKQSIAELQGRVGQQSIEIDALRRHIQELQQDLAGKEQQKLAELSRVRVELQEQIGHLQADQAAQGSLKEKMAALQRENKALSVSHREALLDKDSEISSLLERLRIRESEIQRMRDDEAQRATFLQNAVLSFVQSSPRAHCTPQK
;
A
#
# COMPACT_ATOMS: atom_id res chain seq x y z
N MET A 1 28.61 50.85 -10.52
CA MET A 1 27.33 50.40 -11.10
C MET A 1 27.17 48.94 -10.74
N LEU A 2 26.12 48.59 -9.99
CA LEU A 2 25.85 47.19 -9.67
C LEU A 2 25.39 46.49 -10.95
N ASP A 3 25.92 45.29 -11.18
CA ASP A 3 25.57 44.42 -12.31
C ASP A 3 24.04 44.19 -12.35
N PRO A 4 23.37 44.35 -13.51
CA PRO A 4 21.92 44.14 -13.64
C PRO A 4 21.44 42.78 -13.15
N LEU A 5 22.27 41.72 -13.20
CA LEU A 5 21.95 40.41 -12.59
C LEU A 5 21.91 40.47 -11.06
N SER A 6 22.81 41.23 -10.45
CA SER A 6 22.89 41.43 -9.00
C SER A 6 21.70 42.23 -8.47
N VAL A 7 21.21 43.21 -9.24
CA VAL A 7 20.00 43.98 -8.91
C VAL A 7 18.73 43.12 -9.05
N LEU A 8 18.65 42.27 -10.07
CA LEU A 8 17.55 41.32 -10.25
C LEU A 8 17.50 40.27 -9.12
N LEU A 9 18.65 39.76 -8.69
CA LEU A 9 18.77 38.85 -7.55
C LEU A 9 18.33 39.52 -6.24
N TYR A 10 18.72 40.79 -6.03
CA TYR A 10 18.32 41.55 -4.84
C TYR A 10 16.81 41.85 -4.82
N ILE A 11 16.22 42.19 -5.98
CA ILE A 11 14.76 42.40 -6.12
C ILE A 11 13.99 41.08 -5.94
N HIS A 12 14.50 39.96 -6.45
CA HIS A 12 13.89 38.64 -6.22
C HIS A 12 13.99 38.20 -4.76
N SER A 13 15.08 38.51 -4.07
CA SER A 13 15.26 38.25 -2.64
C SER A 13 14.30 39.06 -1.78
N LEU A 14 14.14 40.36 -2.06
CA LEU A 14 13.18 41.22 -1.35
C LEU A 14 11.72 40.82 -1.61
N ARG A 15 11.39 40.39 -2.84
CA ARG A 15 10.06 39.82 -3.14
C ARG A 15 9.81 38.49 -2.43
N ALA A 16 10.87 37.76 -2.09
CA ALA A 16 10.74 36.45 -1.45
C ALA A 16 10.40 36.56 0.04
N GLU A 17 11.05 37.47 0.76
CA GLU A 17 10.79 37.72 2.19
C GLU A 17 9.38 38.25 2.43
N VAL A 18 8.88 39.15 1.58
CA VAL A 18 7.54 39.75 1.74
C VAL A 18 6.41 38.71 1.64
N VAL A 19 6.59 37.67 0.85
CA VAL A 19 5.48 36.77 0.50
C VAL A 19 5.26 35.66 1.55
N MET A 20 6.32 35.13 2.15
CA MET A 20 6.17 34.19 3.27
C MET A 20 5.68 34.89 4.55
N GLU A 21 5.96 36.18 4.70
CA GLU A 21 5.40 37.00 5.77
C GLU A 21 3.86 37.10 5.65
N ASP A 22 3.32 37.22 4.43
CA ASP A 22 1.88 37.21 4.19
C ASP A 22 1.24 35.83 4.44
N PHE A 23 1.92 34.74 4.07
CA PHE A 23 1.51 33.37 4.42
C PHE A 23 1.42 33.19 5.94
N ARG A 24 2.44 33.66 6.68
CA ARG A 24 2.48 33.64 8.15
C ARG A 24 1.37 34.46 8.77
N ARG A 25 1.10 35.67 8.27
CA ARG A 25 -0.02 36.51 8.74
C ARG A 25 -1.37 35.85 8.50
N LEU A 26 -1.55 35.20 7.35
CA LEU A 26 -2.77 34.48 7.03
C LEU A 26 -2.95 33.26 7.96
N TYR A 27 -1.88 32.51 8.22
CA TYR A 27 -1.88 31.42 9.19
C TYR A 27 -2.31 31.89 10.59
N LEU A 28 -1.67 32.93 11.13
CA LEU A 28 -2.04 33.48 12.44
C LEU A 28 -3.48 33.98 12.49
N ARG A 29 -3.98 34.59 11.42
CA ARG A 29 -5.38 35.03 11.32
C ARG A 29 -6.34 33.84 11.38
N LEU A 30 -6.07 32.79 10.60
CA LEU A 30 -6.92 31.59 10.54
C LEU A 30 -6.86 30.77 11.84
N CYS A 31 -5.70 30.72 12.52
CA CYS A 31 -5.58 30.17 13.88
C CYS A 31 -6.51 30.91 14.86
N LYS A 32 -6.49 32.25 14.82
CA LYS A 32 -7.34 33.08 15.69
C LYS A 32 -8.82 32.93 15.38
N GLU A 33 -9.21 32.86 14.10
CA GLU A 33 -10.59 32.60 13.67
C GLU A 33 -11.08 31.20 14.07
N GLY A 34 -10.19 30.20 14.02
CA GLY A 34 -10.49 28.82 14.38
C GLY A 34 -10.43 28.52 15.88
N GLY A 35 -9.96 29.45 16.71
CA GLY A 35 -9.72 29.20 18.14
C GLY A 35 -8.61 28.17 18.40
N ILE A 36 -7.66 28.06 17.48
CA ILE A 36 -6.57 27.07 17.52
C ILE A 36 -5.27 27.80 17.89
N ASP A 37 -4.55 27.29 18.88
CA ASP A 37 -3.25 27.84 19.24
C ASP A 37 -2.22 27.55 18.13
N PRO A 38 -1.57 28.60 17.56
CA PRO A 38 -0.63 28.42 16.48
C PRO A 38 0.60 27.65 16.95
N GLN A 39 1.01 26.63 16.20
CA GLN A 39 2.20 25.84 16.56
C GLN A 39 3.47 26.69 16.38
N GLU A 40 4.23 26.86 17.47
CA GLU A 40 5.46 27.67 17.47
C GLU A 40 6.52 27.14 16.51
N SER A 41 6.64 25.81 16.36
CA SER A 41 7.60 25.20 15.45
C SER A 41 7.32 25.57 13.99
N LEU A 42 6.05 25.62 13.60
CA LEU A 42 5.62 26.05 12.27
C LEU A 42 5.86 27.54 12.04
N LEU A 43 5.62 28.38 13.05
CA LEU A 43 5.92 29.81 12.98
C LEU A 43 7.41 30.09 12.82
N ALA A 44 8.27 29.31 13.49
CA ALA A 44 9.72 29.41 13.34
C ALA A 44 10.17 29.03 11.92
N GLN A 45 9.64 27.94 11.36
CA GLN A 45 9.96 27.53 9.99
C GLN A 45 9.45 28.49 8.92
N LEU A 46 8.31 29.14 9.14
CA LEU A 46 7.82 30.16 8.22
C LEU A 46 8.69 31.43 8.19
N GLN A 47 9.51 31.68 9.22
CA GLN A 47 10.50 32.77 9.21
C GLN A 47 11.74 32.43 8.38
N ASP A 48 12.16 31.16 8.36
CA ASP A 48 13.35 30.69 7.64
C ASP A 48 13.05 30.16 6.22
N SER A 49 11.79 30.07 5.84
CA SER A 49 11.37 29.49 4.56
C SER A 49 11.69 30.40 3.38
N ARG A 50 12.31 29.82 2.34
CA ARG A 50 12.58 30.51 1.07
C ARG A 50 11.28 30.70 0.28
N ALA A 51 11.23 31.73 -0.57
CA ALA A 51 10.06 32.00 -1.40
C ALA A 51 9.54 30.77 -2.14
N GLY A 52 8.26 30.48 -1.95
CA GLY A 52 7.55 29.44 -2.70
C GLY A 52 7.88 28.01 -2.28
N ARG A 53 8.65 27.80 -1.20
CA ARG A 53 8.91 26.48 -0.61
C ARG A 53 8.50 26.47 0.86
N LEU A 54 7.49 25.67 1.19
CA LEU A 54 7.03 25.42 2.55
C LEU A 54 7.65 24.10 3.03
N ASP A 55 8.63 24.20 3.92
CA ASP A 55 9.32 23.05 4.50
C ASP A 55 8.92 22.84 5.97
N LEU A 56 8.10 21.82 6.20
CA LEU A 56 7.60 21.44 7.52
C LEU A 56 8.08 20.03 7.91
N SER A 57 9.11 19.52 7.23
CA SER A 57 9.61 18.17 7.45
C SER A 57 10.02 17.94 8.92
N GLY A 58 9.68 16.77 9.45
CA GLY A 58 9.95 16.35 10.83
C GLY A 58 9.05 16.99 11.89
N GLN A 59 8.13 17.87 11.53
CA GLN A 59 7.19 18.48 12.48
C GLN A 59 5.93 17.64 12.66
N SER A 60 5.54 17.37 13.90
CA SER A 60 4.25 16.72 14.18
C SER A 60 3.11 17.72 13.99
N LEU A 61 2.35 17.54 12.90
CA LEU A 61 1.23 18.41 12.56
C LEU A 61 -0.09 17.81 13.07
N THR A 62 -0.84 18.60 13.85
CA THR A 62 -2.18 18.21 14.30
C THR A 62 -3.20 18.34 13.17
N VAL A 63 -4.36 17.68 13.32
CA VAL A 63 -5.47 17.79 12.35
C VAL A 63 -5.91 19.24 12.16
N ASP A 64 -5.94 20.00 13.25
CA ASP A 64 -6.32 21.41 13.24
C ASP A 64 -5.31 22.26 12.45
N THR A 65 -4.01 22.06 12.66
CA THR A 65 -2.97 22.70 11.86
C THR A 65 -3.10 22.33 10.37
N CYS A 66 -3.31 21.05 10.05
CA CYS A 66 -3.53 20.58 8.68
C CYS A 66 -4.77 21.21 8.04
N SER A 67 -5.86 21.39 8.79
CA SER A 67 -7.08 22.06 8.31
C SER A 67 -6.81 23.52 7.94
N ILE A 68 -6.05 24.24 8.78
CA ILE A 68 -5.65 25.62 8.50
C ILE A 68 -4.72 25.68 7.28
N LEU A 69 -3.69 24.84 7.23
CA LEU A 69 -2.76 24.78 6.11
C LEU A 69 -3.47 24.43 4.80
N ALA A 70 -4.42 23.51 4.82
CA ALA A 70 -5.26 23.16 3.67
C ALA A 70 -6.06 24.38 3.17
N ARG A 71 -6.65 25.17 4.07
CA ARG A 71 -7.37 26.40 3.68
C ARG A 71 -6.45 27.44 3.06
N ILE A 72 -5.22 27.57 3.56
CA ILE A 72 -4.23 28.48 2.99
C ILE A 72 -3.82 28.00 1.60
N LEU A 73 -3.37 26.75 1.50
CA LEU A 73 -2.90 26.15 0.24
C LEU A 73 -3.98 26.10 -0.83
N HIS A 74 -5.26 26.04 -0.48
CA HIS A 74 -6.36 26.07 -1.45
C HIS A 74 -6.33 27.33 -2.34
N ASN A 75 -6.08 28.50 -1.75
CA ASN A 75 -6.07 29.79 -2.45
C ASN A 75 -4.66 30.33 -2.70
N ASP A 76 -3.63 29.60 -2.27
CA ASP A 76 -2.27 30.09 -2.32
C ASP A 76 -1.74 30.14 -3.76
N THR A 77 -1.22 31.30 -4.15
CA THR A 77 -0.71 31.55 -5.50
C THR A 77 0.82 31.52 -5.59
N VAL A 78 1.52 31.14 -4.52
CA VAL A 78 2.96 31.40 -4.39
C VAL A 78 3.75 30.13 -4.11
N CYS A 79 3.25 29.28 -3.22
CA CYS A 79 3.86 28.03 -2.80
C CYS A 79 3.89 27.05 -3.96
N THR A 80 5.10 26.75 -4.42
CA THR A 80 5.38 25.79 -5.50
C THR A 80 5.84 24.43 -4.97
N GLU A 81 6.44 24.40 -3.78
CA GLU A 81 6.97 23.20 -3.15
C GLU A 81 6.42 23.08 -1.73
N VAL A 82 5.81 21.93 -1.41
CA VAL A 82 5.30 21.63 -0.07
C VAL A 82 5.96 20.34 0.40
N LEU A 83 6.76 20.45 1.47
CA LEU A 83 7.52 19.34 2.03
C LEU A 83 6.97 19.00 3.42
N LEU A 84 6.37 17.82 3.53
CA LEU A 84 5.68 17.30 4.71
C LEU A 84 6.25 15.93 5.07
N SER A 85 7.55 15.74 4.91
CA SER A 85 8.20 14.46 5.22
C SER A 85 8.23 14.19 6.72
N ASP A 86 7.88 12.97 7.14
CA ASP A 86 7.91 12.51 8.54
C ASP A 86 7.12 13.42 9.50
N CYS A 87 5.97 13.94 9.04
CA CYS A 87 5.13 14.85 9.82
C CYS A 87 4.09 14.15 10.71
N MET A 88 4.06 12.81 10.71
CA MET A 88 3.09 11.99 11.45
C MET A 88 1.63 12.41 11.18
N LEU A 89 1.33 12.77 9.93
CA LEU A 89 0.00 13.22 9.54
C LEU A 89 -1.04 12.12 9.80
N SER A 90 -2.13 12.45 10.48
CA SER A 90 -3.26 11.53 10.61
C SER A 90 -4.00 11.37 9.28
N GLU A 91 -4.78 10.29 9.13
CA GLU A 91 -5.57 10.02 7.93
C GLU A 91 -6.47 11.21 7.53
N GLU A 92 -7.12 11.84 8.51
CA GLU A 92 -7.97 13.01 8.26
C GLU A 92 -7.14 14.25 7.88
N GLY A 93 -5.99 14.46 8.54
CA GLY A 93 -5.09 15.57 8.20
C GLY A 93 -4.56 15.49 6.76
N VAL A 94 -4.14 14.28 6.35
CA VAL A 94 -3.72 13.98 4.97
C VAL A 94 -4.84 14.28 3.98
N LYS A 95 -6.05 13.78 4.26
CA LYS A 95 -7.21 13.96 3.39
C LYS A 95 -7.57 15.43 3.22
N LEU A 96 -7.57 16.22 4.28
CA LEU A 96 -7.82 17.66 4.24
C LEU A 96 -6.80 18.38 3.36
N MET A 97 -5.51 18.09 3.57
CA MET A 97 -4.41 18.67 2.78
C MET A 97 -4.54 18.30 1.30
N LEU A 98 -4.74 17.03 0.97
CA LEU A 98 -4.90 16.57 -0.41
C LEU A 98 -6.15 17.14 -1.09
N ASN A 99 -7.27 17.22 -0.39
CA ASN A 99 -8.50 17.82 -0.92
C ASN A 99 -8.30 19.29 -1.31
N SER A 100 -7.55 20.06 -0.51
CA SER A 100 -7.22 21.45 -0.87
C SER A 100 -6.38 21.52 -2.16
N LEU A 101 -5.45 20.57 -2.33
CA LEU A 101 -4.59 20.49 -3.50
C LEU A 101 -5.32 20.06 -4.78
N CYS A 102 -6.54 19.52 -4.71
CA CYS A 102 -7.34 19.22 -5.91
C CYS A 102 -7.61 20.47 -6.76
N SER A 103 -7.79 21.64 -6.11
CA SER A 103 -8.09 22.91 -6.78
C SER A 103 -6.88 23.84 -6.87
N ASN A 104 -5.81 23.53 -6.15
CA ASN A 104 -4.58 24.31 -6.17
C ASN A 104 -3.92 24.25 -7.56
N THR A 105 -3.46 25.41 -8.05
CA THR A 105 -2.85 25.55 -9.38
C THR A 105 -1.37 25.94 -9.34
N THR A 106 -0.73 25.89 -8.18
CA THR A 106 0.61 26.46 -7.94
C THR A 106 1.63 25.43 -7.47
N VAL A 107 1.22 24.51 -6.59
CA VAL A 107 2.08 23.46 -6.04
C VAL A 107 2.47 22.46 -7.14
N LYS A 108 3.77 22.39 -7.41
CA LYS A 108 4.39 21.51 -8.40
C LYS A 108 5.10 20.33 -7.76
N VAL A 109 5.62 20.49 -6.54
CA VAL A 109 6.34 19.46 -5.80
C VAL A 109 5.64 19.22 -4.47
N LEU A 110 5.27 17.97 -4.23
CA LEU A 110 4.68 17.53 -2.97
C LEU A 110 5.49 16.36 -2.42
N ASP A 111 6.02 16.54 -1.21
CA ASP A 111 6.68 15.47 -0.46
C ASP A 111 5.83 15.09 0.76
N LEU A 112 5.40 13.83 0.78
CA LEU A 112 4.60 13.23 1.84
C LEU A 112 5.28 11.98 2.39
N LYS A 113 6.61 11.89 2.30
CA LYS A 113 7.39 10.76 2.82
C LYS A 113 7.04 10.45 4.28
N GLY A 114 6.90 9.17 4.63
CA GLY A 114 6.84 8.72 6.02
C GLY A 114 5.60 9.13 6.82
N ASN A 115 4.46 9.40 6.17
CA ASN A 115 3.22 9.81 6.83
C ASN A 115 2.21 8.67 7.07
N ASN A 116 2.54 7.43 6.72
CA ASN A 116 1.70 6.25 6.93
C ASN A 116 0.23 6.48 6.51
N MET A 117 0.04 6.94 5.27
CA MET A 117 -1.24 7.47 4.75
C MET A 117 -2.40 6.46 4.69
N ARG A 118 -2.13 5.16 4.87
CA ARG A 118 -3.10 4.06 4.85
C ARG A 118 -4.02 4.09 3.60
N ALA A 119 -5.19 3.43 3.67
CA ALA A 119 -6.11 3.34 2.54
C ALA A 119 -6.73 4.71 2.16
N THR A 120 -7.17 5.49 3.16
CA THR A 120 -7.83 6.78 2.98
C THR A 120 -6.94 7.82 2.29
N GLY A 121 -5.65 7.85 2.64
CA GLY A 121 -4.69 8.72 1.97
C GLY A 121 -4.35 8.26 0.55
N ALA A 122 -4.33 6.95 0.27
CA ALA A 122 -4.15 6.43 -1.09
C ALA A 122 -5.31 6.85 -2.02
N GLU A 123 -6.55 6.74 -1.55
CA GLU A 123 -7.73 7.19 -2.30
C GLU A 123 -7.71 8.71 -2.54
N ALA A 124 -7.39 9.49 -1.52
CA ALA A 124 -7.28 10.95 -1.63
C ALA A 124 -6.20 11.35 -2.64
N LEU A 125 -5.06 10.67 -2.67
CA LEU A 125 -4.03 10.89 -3.70
C LEU A 125 -4.55 10.58 -5.10
N GLY A 126 -5.30 9.50 -5.28
CA GLY A 126 -5.94 9.17 -6.56
C GLY A 126 -6.85 10.30 -7.06
N GLN A 127 -7.66 10.87 -6.17
CA GLN A 127 -8.52 12.02 -6.50
C GLN A 127 -7.71 13.26 -6.88
N VAL A 128 -6.63 13.55 -6.16
CA VAL A 128 -5.72 14.66 -6.49
C VAL A 128 -5.10 14.45 -7.87
N LEU A 129 -4.59 13.26 -8.18
CA LEU A 129 -3.98 12.97 -9.48
C LEU A 129 -4.97 13.06 -10.66
N MET A 130 -6.25 12.76 -10.42
CA MET A 130 -7.30 12.95 -11.43
C MET A 130 -7.59 14.41 -11.72
N ARG A 131 -7.67 15.25 -10.67
CA ARG A 131 -8.14 16.64 -10.76
C ARG A 131 -7.01 17.64 -10.98
N ASN A 132 -5.92 17.52 -10.24
CA ASN A 132 -4.80 18.43 -10.29
C ASN A 132 -4.03 18.25 -11.62
N LYS A 133 -3.77 19.36 -12.31
CA LYS A 133 -3.06 19.40 -13.61
C LYS A 133 -1.74 20.16 -13.54
N VAL A 134 -1.26 20.45 -12.33
CA VAL A 134 -0.06 21.25 -12.08
C VAL A 134 1.05 20.43 -11.42
N LEU A 135 0.69 19.51 -10.52
CA LEU A 135 1.63 18.68 -9.78
C LEU A 135 2.56 17.92 -10.75
N ARG A 136 3.87 18.10 -10.57
CA ARG A 136 4.93 17.54 -11.41
C ARG A 136 5.71 16.45 -10.71
N ARG A 137 5.97 16.61 -9.42
CA ARG A 137 6.74 15.68 -8.60
C ARG A 137 5.98 15.31 -7.34
N LEU A 138 5.87 14.01 -7.09
CA LEU A 138 5.20 13.46 -5.92
C LEU A 138 6.12 12.43 -5.24
N VAL A 139 6.45 12.68 -3.97
CA VAL A 139 7.29 11.80 -3.16
C VAL A 139 6.43 11.13 -2.10
N LEU A 140 6.34 9.80 -2.16
CA LEU A 140 5.50 8.98 -1.30
C LEU A 140 6.29 7.87 -0.60
N GLU A 141 7.60 8.01 -0.50
CA GLU A 141 8.46 7.02 0.15
C GLU A 141 7.94 6.67 1.57
N TRP A 142 7.96 5.39 1.95
CA TRP A 142 7.56 4.93 3.31
C TRP A 142 6.09 5.23 3.70
N ASN A 143 5.13 5.04 2.79
CA ASN A 143 3.69 5.22 3.10
C ASN A 143 2.84 3.93 3.10
N ALA A 144 3.45 2.77 2.83
CA ALA A 144 2.77 1.46 2.81
C ALA A 144 1.50 1.41 1.93
N LEU A 145 1.45 2.20 0.85
CA LEU A 145 0.28 2.31 -0.04
C LEU A 145 -0.13 0.96 -0.64
N GLY A 146 0.84 0.09 -0.92
CA GLY A 146 0.65 -1.22 -1.53
C GLY A 146 -0.01 -2.27 -0.64
N MET A 147 -0.15 -2.04 0.67
CA MET A 147 -0.92 -2.92 1.55
C MET A 147 -2.44 -2.80 1.36
N TRP A 148 -2.91 -1.68 0.80
CA TRP A 148 -4.33 -1.35 0.69
C TRP A 148 -4.78 -1.44 -0.76
N GLU A 149 -5.10 -2.65 -1.21
CA GLU A 149 -5.32 -2.94 -2.65
C GLU A 149 -6.40 -2.05 -3.29
N GLU A 150 -7.53 -1.84 -2.61
CA GLU A 150 -8.62 -0.98 -3.10
C GLU A 150 -8.17 0.48 -3.24
N GLY A 151 -7.60 1.05 -2.17
CA GLY A 151 -7.11 2.43 -2.19
C GLY A 151 -5.96 2.64 -3.18
N PHE A 152 -5.07 1.66 -3.32
CA PHE A 152 -3.99 1.70 -4.31
C PHE A 152 -4.50 1.58 -5.74
N SER A 153 -5.58 0.83 -5.98
CA SER A 153 -6.24 0.79 -7.29
C SER A 153 -6.79 2.16 -7.69
N VAL A 154 -7.46 2.87 -6.76
CA VAL A 154 -7.94 4.25 -6.98
C VAL A 154 -6.76 5.20 -7.26
N PHE A 155 -5.65 5.05 -6.54
CA PHE A 155 -4.42 5.78 -6.83
C PHE A 155 -3.91 5.52 -8.26
N CYS A 156 -3.90 4.26 -8.70
CA CYS A 156 -3.49 3.88 -10.05
C CYS A 156 -4.43 4.43 -11.13
N GLU A 157 -5.74 4.41 -10.92
CA GLU A 157 -6.71 5.05 -11.83
C GLU A 157 -6.49 6.57 -11.94
N GLY A 158 -6.18 7.21 -10.81
CA GLY A 158 -5.79 8.61 -10.77
C GLY A 158 -4.51 8.89 -11.55
N LEU A 159 -3.49 8.04 -11.37
CA LEU A 159 -2.24 8.12 -12.12
C LEU A 159 -2.48 7.95 -13.63
N ALA A 160 -3.33 7.01 -14.04
CA ALA A 160 -3.67 6.78 -15.45
C ALA A 160 -4.29 8.02 -16.12
N SER A 161 -5.04 8.82 -15.36
CA SER A 161 -5.73 10.03 -15.82
C SER A 161 -4.91 11.32 -15.61
N SER A 162 -3.78 11.22 -14.91
CA SER A 162 -2.90 12.35 -14.68
C SER A 162 -2.23 12.79 -15.98
N SER A 163 -2.17 14.10 -16.19
CA SER A 163 -1.57 14.74 -17.37
C SER A 163 -0.47 15.74 -17.02
N SER A 164 -0.06 15.78 -15.75
CA SER A 164 0.97 16.71 -15.28
C SER A 164 2.14 16.05 -14.59
N LEU A 165 1.90 14.92 -13.90
CA LEU A 165 2.91 14.27 -13.08
C LEU A 165 4.02 13.67 -13.95
N SER A 166 5.24 14.13 -13.75
CA SER A 166 6.44 13.67 -14.47
C SER A 166 7.34 12.77 -13.61
N GLN A 167 7.32 12.97 -12.29
CA GLN A 167 8.20 12.26 -11.35
C GLN A 167 7.38 11.69 -10.19
N LEU A 168 7.53 10.39 -9.96
CA LEU A 168 6.83 9.68 -8.89
C LEU A 168 7.80 8.78 -8.13
N ASP A 169 7.86 8.97 -6.82
CA ASP A 169 8.65 8.13 -5.93
C ASP A 169 7.73 7.30 -5.03
N LEU A 170 7.77 5.98 -5.23
CA LEU A 170 7.00 4.96 -4.52
C LEU A 170 7.92 3.97 -3.79
N ARG A 171 9.12 4.39 -3.40
CA ARG A 171 10.04 3.53 -2.63
C ARG A 171 9.45 3.08 -1.29
N ASN A 172 9.74 1.85 -0.86
CA ASN A 172 9.27 1.32 0.44
C ASN A 172 7.75 1.49 0.67
N ASN A 173 6.93 1.24 -0.35
CA ASN A 173 5.47 1.31 -0.24
C ASN A 173 4.78 -0.04 -0.09
N GLN A 174 5.54 -1.13 0.11
CA GLN A 174 5.03 -2.49 0.26
C GLN A 174 4.13 -2.93 -0.92
N ILE A 175 4.45 -2.46 -2.14
CA ILE A 175 3.69 -2.82 -3.35
C ILE A 175 3.93 -4.29 -3.67
N ASN A 176 2.86 -5.09 -3.62
CA ASN A 176 2.86 -6.50 -3.96
C ASN A 176 2.68 -6.72 -5.48
N HIS A 177 2.69 -7.98 -5.94
CA HIS A 177 2.50 -8.32 -7.36
C HIS A 177 1.14 -7.86 -7.94
N GLN A 178 0.07 -7.79 -7.14
CA GLN A 178 -1.25 -7.34 -7.58
C GLN A 178 -1.30 -5.82 -7.74
N GLY A 179 -0.78 -5.08 -6.75
CA GLY A 179 -0.58 -3.64 -6.84
C GLY A 179 0.31 -3.26 -8.01
N ALA A 180 1.38 -4.03 -8.27
CA ALA A 180 2.21 -3.85 -9.46
C ALA A 180 1.41 -4.01 -10.76
N ALA A 181 0.51 -4.98 -10.86
CA ALA A 181 -0.35 -5.15 -12.04
C ALA A 181 -1.33 -3.97 -12.24
N ALA A 182 -1.89 -3.43 -11.16
CA ALA A 182 -2.72 -2.22 -11.21
C ALA A 182 -1.92 -1.00 -11.68
N LEU A 183 -0.71 -0.81 -11.12
CA LEU A 183 0.21 0.24 -11.53
C LEU A 183 0.59 0.12 -13.00
N CYS A 184 0.87 -1.10 -13.47
CA CYS A 184 1.18 -1.38 -14.88
C CYS A 184 0.02 -1.00 -15.82
N SER A 185 -1.22 -1.30 -15.42
CA SER A 185 -2.41 -0.92 -16.18
C SER A 185 -2.56 0.60 -16.27
N ALA A 186 -2.21 1.32 -15.19
CA ALA A 186 -2.17 2.77 -15.20
C ALA A 186 -1.06 3.33 -16.10
N LEU A 187 0.16 2.75 -16.04
CA LEU A 187 1.30 3.17 -16.86
C LEU A 187 1.04 2.98 -18.36
N LYS A 188 0.32 1.94 -18.77
CA LYS A 188 -0.06 1.74 -20.18
C LYS A 188 -0.86 2.93 -20.75
N ARG A 189 -1.66 3.60 -19.91
CA ARG A 189 -2.51 4.73 -20.29
C ARG A 189 -1.86 6.10 -20.00
N ASN A 190 -1.00 6.17 -19.00
CA ASN A 190 -0.33 7.41 -18.64
C ASN A 190 0.69 7.80 -19.73
N SER A 191 0.68 9.07 -20.11
CA SER A 191 1.53 9.63 -21.18
C SER A 191 2.41 10.80 -20.70
N THR A 192 2.55 10.98 -19.39
CA THR A 192 3.24 12.15 -18.82
C THR A 192 4.33 11.81 -17.82
N LEU A 193 4.23 10.66 -17.15
CA LEU A 193 5.22 10.17 -16.21
C LEU A 193 6.50 9.79 -16.96
N GLN A 194 7.64 10.26 -16.46
CA GLN A 194 8.97 10.11 -17.02
C GLN A 194 9.91 9.38 -16.07
N ASP A 195 9.86 9.72 -14.78
CA ASP A 195 10.67 9.09 -13.75
C ASP A 195 9.79 8.39 -12.72
N LEU A 196 10.00 7.09 -12.54
CA LEU A 196 9.31 6.27 -11.55
C LEU A 196 10.32 5.50 -10.69
N ASP A 197 10.23 5.65 -9.38
CA ASP A 197 11.04 4.89 -8.43
C ASP A 197 10.19 3.89 -7.66
N LEU A 198 10.48 2.60 -7.83
CA LEU A 198 9.81 1.48 -7.18
C LEU A 198 10.75 0.70 -6.27
N ARG A 199 11.94 1.21 -5.92
CA ARG A 199 12.91 0.44 -5.13
C ARG A 199 12.34 0.00 -3.78
N TRP A 200 12.80 -1.16 -3.32
CA TRP A 200 12.43 -1.73 -2.01
C TRP A 200 10.90 -1.95 -1.86
N ASN A 201 10.28 -2.57 -2.85
CA ASN A 201 8.91 -3.07 -2.75
C ASN A 201 8.90 -4.61 -2.87
N ASN A 202 7.71 -5.25 -2.86
CA ASN A 202 7.57 -6.71 -2.92
C ASN A 202 6.89 -7.16 -4.23
N ILE A 203 7.34 -6.60 -5.36
CA ILE A 203 6.73 -6.80 -6.68
C ILE A 203 6.85 -8.26 -7.15
N GLY A 204 8.02 -8.88 -6.94
CA GLY A 204 8.29 -10.27 -7.33
C GLY A 204 8.26 -10.53 -8.85
N LEU A 205 8.40 -11.80 -9.23
CA LEU A 205 8.44 -12.21 -10.66
C LEU A 205 7.17 -11.84 -11.43
N LEU A 206 5.99 -12.07 -10.85
CA LEU A 206 4.71 -11.80 -11.53
C LEU A 206 4.54 -10.32 -11.82
N GLY A 207 4.80 -9.45 -10.84
CA GLY A 207 4.74 -8.00 -11.05
C GLY A 207 5.83 -7.51 -12.01
N GLY A 208 7.02 -8.13 -12.01
CA GLY A 208 8.08 -7.87 -12.99
C GLY A 208 7.65 -8.17 -14.43
N ARG A 209 6.92 -9.27 -14.66
CA ARG A 209 6.34 -9.58 -15.99
C ARG A 209 5.31 -8.54 -16.41
N SER A 210 4.42 -8.15 -15.51
CA SER A 210 3.43 -7.08 -15.79
C SER A 210 4.11 -5.75 -16.13
N LEU A 211 5.22 -5.41 -15.47
CA LEU A 211 6.01 -4.23 -15.76
C LEU A 211 6.62 -4.30 -17.16
N LEU A 212 7.20 -5.43 -17.54
CA LEU A 212 7.74 -5.63 -18.88
C LEU A 212 6.67 -5.42 -19.96
N GLU A 213 5.49 -6.02 -19.80
CA GLU A 213 4.36 -5.81 -20.72
C GLU A 213 3.88 -4.36 -20.77
N ALA A 214 3.89 -3.66 -19.63
CA ALA A 214 3.54 -2.24 -19.59
C ALA A 214 4.57 -1.37 -20.31
N MET A 215 5.86 -1.67 -20.18
CA MET A 215 6.94 -0.90 -20.81
C MET A 215 6.98 -1.07 -22.34
N GLN A 216 6.45 -2.17 -22.87
CA GLN A 216 6.29 -2.33 -24.33
C GLN A 216 5.24 -1.37 -24.92
N GLN A 217 4.25 -0.95 -24.12
CA GLN A 217 3.18 -0.05 -24.55
C GLN A 217 3.44 1.40 -24.13
N ASN A 218 3.96 1.60 -22.91
CA ASN A 218 4.32 2.91 -22.41
C ASN A 218 5.53 3.45 -23.19
N ARG A 219 5.41 4.71 -23.56
CA ARG A 219 6.28 5.38 -24.53
C ARG A 219 6.94 6.63 -23.97
N THR A 220 6.72 6.91 -22.69
CA THR A 220 7.03 8.20 -22.03
C THR A 220 7.93 8.04 -20.82
N LEU A 221 7.90 6.88 -20.17
CA LEU A 221 8.78 6.57 -19.05
C LEU A 221 10.22 6.45 -19.55
N MET A 222 11.11 7.22 -18.95
CA MET A 222 12.54 7.29 -19.28
C MET A 222 13.42 6.72 -18.17
N ARG A 223 12.98 6.79 -16.90
CA ARG A 223 13.70 6.22 -15.76
C ARG A 223 12.77 5.36 -14.92
N LEU A 224 13.18 4.13 -14.68
CA LEU A 224 12.47 3.17 -13.84
C LEU A 224 13.45 2.47 -12.92
N GLU A 225 13.39 2.77 -11.63
CA GLU A 225 14.25 2.17 -10.61
C GLU A 225 13.50 1.05 -9.87
N MET A 226 14.05 -0.16 -9.85
CA MET A 226 13.35 -1.34 -9.28
C MET A 226 14.25 -2.22 -8.39
N ALA A 227 15.41 -1.72 -7.96
CA ALA A 227 16.27 -2.43 -7.03
C ALA A 227 15.53 -2.88 -5.74
N GLY A 228 15.81 -4.09 -5.25
CA GLY A 228 15.20 -4.60 -4.02
C GLY A 228 13.78 -5.14 -4.15
N ASN A 229 13.33 -5.53 -5.35
CA ASN A 229 11.97 -6.05 -5.62
C ASN A 229 11.86 -7.57 -5.85
N ASN A 230 12.95 -8.32 -5.69
CA ASN A 230 13.01 -9.76 -5.97
C ASN A 230 12.52 -10.14 -7.39
N ILE A 231 12.84 -9.31 -8.39
CA ILE A 231 12.55 -9.55 -9.80
C ILE A 231 13.76 -10.28 -10.41
N PRO A 232 13.56 -11.39 -11.17
CA PRO A 232 14.67 -12.09 -11.81
C PRO A 232 15.46 -11.21 -12.78
N SER A 233 16.78 -11.43 -12.83
CA SER A 233 17.73 -10.62 -13.63
C SER A 233 17.38 -10.56 -15.11
N ASP A 234 16.87 -11.65 -15.69
CA ASP A 234 16.47 -11.68 -17.10
C ASP A 234 15.30 -10.74 -17.39
N THR A 235 14.36 -10.64 -16.46
CA THR A 235 13.21 -9.73 -16.56
C THR A 235 13.65 -8.28 -16.40
N LEU A 236 14.55 -8.01 -15.44
CA LEU A 236 15.14 -6.68 -15.26
C LEU A 236 15.87 -6.20 -16.52
N ARG A 237 16.72 -7.05 -17.12
CA ARG A 237 17.44 -6.72 -18.35
C ARG A 237 16.49 -6.42 -19.53
N ALA A 238 15.40 -7.19 -19.65
CA ALA A 238 14.40 -6.93 -20.68
C ALA A 238 13.65 -5.60 -20.47
N ILE A 239 13.37 -5.24 -19.21
CA ILE A 239 12.77 -3.95 -18.87
C ILE A 239 13.76 -2.82 -19.18
N GLU A 240 15.02 -2.94 -18.76
CA GLU A 240 16.08 -1.96 -19.05
C GLU A 240 16.26 -1.73 -20.56
N GLN A 241 16.23 -2.79 -21.36
CA GLN A 241 16.28 -2.69 -22.82
C GLN A 241 15.08 -1.91 -23.38
N SER A 242 13.88 -2.17 -22.86
CA SER A 242 12.65 -1.45 -23.24
C SER A 242 12.73 0.03 -22.86
N MET A 243 13.30 0.34 -21.69
CA MET A 243 13.52 1.71 -21.22
C MET A 243 14.56 2.44 -22.07
N SER A 244 15.67 1.79 -22.44
CA SER A 244 16.66 2.36 -23.36
C SER A 244 16.02 2.75 -24.69
N HIS A 245 15.15 1.88 -25.24
CA HIS A 245 14.44 2.18 -26.47
C HIS A 245 13.52 3.41 -26.34
N ASN A 246 12.85 3.59 -25.19
CA ASN A 246 12.05 4.79 -24.92
C ASN A 246 12.91 6.07 -24.85
N VAL A 247 14.07 6.00 -24.20
CA VAL A 247 15.02 7.12 -24.11
C VAL A 247 15.53 7.51 -25.51
N ASP A 248 15.96 6.53 -26.31
CA ASP A 248 16.46 6.74 -27.68
C ASP A 248 15.37 7.31 -28.60
N ARG A 249 14.14 6.82 -28.46
CA ARG A 249 13.00 7.35 -29.21
C ARG A 249 12.72 8.80 -28.84
N GLN A 250 12.83 9.17 -27.57
CA GLN A 250 12.59 10.52 -27.11
C GLN A 250 13.73 11.49 -27.47
N SER A 251 14.99 11.05 -27.45
CA SER A 251 16.11 11.85 -27.96
C SER A 251 15.92 12.15 -29.45
N THR A 252 15.57 11.13 -30.25
CA THR A 252 15.32 11.26 -31.69
C THR A 252 14.16 12.21 -31.98
N LEU A 253 13.07 12.11 -31.21
CA LEU A 253 11.92 13.03 -31.31
C LEU A 253 12.29 14.47 -30.91
N ARG A 254 13.10 14.66 -29.86
CA ARG A 254 13.59 15.99 -29.45
C ARG A 254 14.49 16.61 -30.52
N GLU A 255 15.37 15.82 -31.10
CA GLU A 255 16.27 16.27 -32.17
C GLU A 255 15.47 16.62 -33.44
N SER A 256 14.52 15.77 -33.83
CA SER A 256 13.60 16.03 -34.95
C SER A 256 12.79 17.32 -34.74
N ARG A 257 12.19 17.51 -33.55
CA ARG A 257 11.48 18.76 -33.20
C ARG A 257 12.40 19.99 -33.25
N SER A 258 13.64 19.86 -32.77
CA SER A 258 14.61 20.96 -32.79
C SER A 258 14.97 21.32 -34.23
N ARG A 259 15.23 20.33 -35.10
CA ARG A 259 15.44 20.54 -36.54
C ARG A 259 14.22 21.21 -37.19
N THR A 260 12.99 20.75 -36.90
CA THR A 260 11.77 21.38 -37.41
C THR A 260 11.60 22.81 -36.93
N GLN A 261 11.93 23.13 -35.68
CA GLN A 261 11.89 24.49 -35.15
C GLN A 261 12.90 25.40 -35.83
N VAL A 262 14.12 24.93 -36.06
CA VAL A 262 15.15 25.68 -36.81
C VAL A 262 14.66 25.93 -38.23
N LEU A 263 14.23 24.89 -38.95
CA LEU A 263 13.67 25.01 -40.30
C LEU A 263 12.47 25.95 -40.36
N SER A 264 11.58 25.91 -39.36
CA SER A 264 10.42 26.80 -39.29
C SER A 264 10.82 28.26 -39.11
N LYS A 265 11.83 28.53 -38.26
CA LYS A 265 12.41 29.87 -38.11
C LYS A 265 13.08 30.32 -39.41
N GLU A 266 13.83 29.45 -40.07
CA GLU A 266 14.49 29.72 -41.36
C GLU A 266 13.47 30.08 -42.45
N ILE A 267 12.39 29.28 -42.58
CA ILE A 267 11.29 29.54 -43.51
C ILE A 267 10.62 30.87 -43.19
N GLN A 268 10.44 31.21 -41.91
CA GLN A 268 9.84 32.48 -41.50
C GLN A 268 10.74 33.67 -41.86
N ILE A 269 12.06 33.56 -41.63
CA ILE A 269 13.05 34.55 -42.06
C ILE A 269 13.02 34.72 -43.57
N LEU A 270 13.05 33.63 -44.35
CA LEU A 270 12.97 33.66 -45.81
C LEU A 270 11.65 34.27 -46.32
N LYS A 271 10.53 34.02 -45.63
CA LYS A 271 9.24 34.65 -45.94
C LYS A 271 9.28 36.16 -45.67
N GLU A 272 9.84 36.59 -44.54
CA GLU A 272 10.02 38.00 -44.21
C GLU A 272 10.95 38.69 -45.22
N GLU A 273 12.05 38.05 -45.62
CA GLU A 273 12.98 38.57 -46.62
C GLU A 273 12.36 38.66 -48.02
N LYS A 274 11.60 37.63 -48.44
CA LYS A 274 10.81 37.68 -49.67
C LYS A 274 9.75 38.79 -49.62
N SER A 275 9.10 39.00 -48.47
CA SER A 275 8.12 40.09 -48.30
C SER A 275 8.78 41.47 -48.38
N ARG A 276 10.02 41.61 -47.88
CA ARG A 276 10.84 42.82 -48.06
C ARG A 276 11.27 43.02 -49.51
N GLN A 277 11.68 41.96 -50.21
CA GLN A 277 12.01 42.02 -51.64
C GLN A 277 10.80 42.36 -52.53
N VAL A 278 9.62 41.85 -52.18
CA VAL A 278 8.35 42.22 -52.85
C VAL A 278 8.00 43.67 -52.54
N SER A 279 8.23 44.14 -51.30
CA SER A 279 8.01 45.54 -50.93
C SER A 279 9.02 46.49 -51.60
N SER A 280 10.28 46.09 -51.75
CA SER A 280 11.30 46.86 -52.48
C SER A 280 11.10 46.83 -54.00
N SER A 281 10.60 45.71 -54.54
CA SER A 281 10.18 45.61 -55.95
C SER A 281 8.91 46.41 -56.24
N ALA A 282 7.97 46.46 -55.29
CA ALA A 282 6.81 47.35 -55.36
C ALA A 282 7.20 48.83 -55.26
N ALA A 283 8.21 49.18 -54.45
CA ALA A 283 8.80 50.51 -54.44
C ALA A 283 9.51 50.85 -55.77
N PHE A 284 10.25 49.90 -56.35
CA PHE A 284 10.87 50.08 -57.68
C PHE A 284 9.84 50.20 -58.81
N SER A 285 8.69 49.51 -58.71
CA SER A 285 7.59 49.63 -59.65
C SER A 285 6.91 51.00 -59.57
N HIS A 286 6.75 51.58 -58.36
CA HIS A 286 6.16 52.91 -58.20
C HIS A 286 7.10 54.03 -58.70
N ASP A 287 8.41 53.88 -58.55
CA ASP A 287 9.40 54.89 -59.01
C ASP A 287 9.72 54.79 -60.52
N VAL A 288 9.53 53.63 -61.16
CA VAL A 288 9.80 53.45 -62.60
C VAL A 288 8.53 53.55 -63.46
N TRP A 289 7.40 53.00 -63.00
CA TRP A 289 6.13 53.08 -63.75
C TRP A 289 5.31 54.32 -63.41
N GLY A 290 5.51 54.97 -62.25
CA GLY A 290 4.84 56.21 -61.86
C GLY A 290 5.09 57.37 -62.84
N PRO A 291 6.35 57.69 -63.21
CA PRO A 291 6.65 58.71 -64.21
C PRO A 291 6.18 58.32 -65.61
N LEU A 292 6.26 57.04 -65.98
CA LEU A 292 5.89 56.54 -67.31
C LEU A 292 4.37 56.59 -67.54
N LEU A 293 3.56 56.14 -66.58
CA LEU A 293 2.10 56.30 -66.61
C LEU A 293 1.68 57.77 -66.48
N ALA A 294 2.37 58.59 -65.67
CA ALA A 294 2.11 60.03 -65.61
C ALA A 294 2.44 60.74 -66.93
N THR A 295 3.51 60.36 -67.64
CA THR A 295 3.80 60.89 -68.98
C THR A 295 2.81 60.42 -70.04
N VAL A 296 2.34 59.18 -69.98
CA VAL A 296 1.32 58.67 -70.91
C VAL A 296 -0.04 59.32 -70.63
N CYS A 297 -0.41 59.52 -69.36
CA CYS A 297 -1.62 60.24 -68.98
C CYS A 297 -1.52 61.75 -69.28
N ASN A 298 -0.38 62.41 -69.07
CA ASN A 298 -0.16 63.80 -69.48
C ASN A 298 -0.10 63.95 -71.00
N TRP A 299 0.40 62.95 -71.74
CA TRP A 299 0.35 62.94 -73.20
C TRP A 299 -1.10 62.78 -73.69
N TYR A 300 -1.90 61.90 -73.06
CA TYR A 300 -3.31 61.73 -73.40
C TYR A 300 -4.16 62.95 -73.03
N LEU A 301 -3.88 63.60 -71.89
CA LEU A 301 -4.51 64.85 -71.47
C LEU A 301 -4.07 66.03 -72.34
N SER A 302 -2.77 66.14 -72.69
CA SER A 302 -2.27 67.14 -73.62
C SER A 302 -2.81 66.94 -75.04
N LEU A 303 -2.96 65.70 -75.51
CA LEU A 303 -3.56 65.38 -76.79
C LEU A 303 -5.05 65.78 -76.80
N MET A 304 -5.79 65.52 -75.72
CA MET A 304 -7.15 66.00 -75.54
C MET A 304 -7.22 67.53 -75.48
N ASP A 305 -6.29 68.20 -74.79
CA ASP A 305 -6.21 69.68 -74.70
C ASP A 305 -5.80 70.32 -76.05
N THR A 306 -5.10 69.57 -76.92
CA THR A 306 -4.77 69.98 -78.30
C THR A 306 -5.93 69.74 -79.25
N ILE A 307 -6.70 68.65 -79.07
CA ILE A 307 -7.92 68.36 -79.81
C ILE A 307 -9.03 69.35 -79.42
N ASP A 308 -9.14 69.71 -78.14
CA ASP A 308 -10.07 70.74 -77.66
C ASP A 308 -9.64 72.14 -78.09
N ARG A 309 -8.34 72.47 -78.11
CA ARG A 309 -7.83 73.70 -78.75
C ARG A 309 -8.10 73.74 -80.25
N GLN A 310 -7.95 72.64 -80.99
CA GLN A 310 -8.29 72.58 -82.41
C GLN A 310 -9.80 72.63 -82.65
N LYS A 311 -10.64 72.13 -81.73
CA LYS A 311 -12.10 72.33 -81.75
C LYS A 311 -12.50 73.78 -81.46
N ASP A 312 -11.83 74.45 -80.53
CA ASP A 312 -12.04 75.87 -80.21
C ASP A 312 -11.48 76.81 -81.30
N GLU A 313 -10.40 76.45 -81.98
CA GLU A 313 -9.85 77.16 -83.15
C GLU A 313 -10.69 76.91 -84.42
N MET A 314 -11.25 75.72 -84.64
CA MET A 314 -12.24 75.48 -85.69
C MET A 314 -13.59 76.17 -85.37
N GLY A 315 -13.94 76.34 -84.10
CA GLY A 315 -15.10 77.12 -83.64
C GLY A 315 -14.92 78.64 -83.80
N ARG A 316 -13.69 79.16 -83.71
CA ARG A 316 -13.35 80.59 -83.88
C ARG A 316 -12.94 80.98 -85.31
N SER A 317 -12.50 80.02 -86.14
CA SER A 317 -12.21 80.22 -87.57
C SER A 317 -13.47 80.21 -88.44
N SER A 318 -14.50 79.45 -88.05
CA SER A 318 -15.81 79.42 -88.73
C SER A 318 -16.70 80.64 -88.42
N ARG A 319 -16.46 81.35 -87.30
CA ARG A 319 -17.18 82.59 -86.94
C ARG A 319 -16.53 83.90 -87.41
N ASN A 320 -15.33 83.85 -87.98
CA ASN A 320 -14.62 85.03 -88.53
C ASN A 320 -14.53 85.04 -90.07
N SER A 321 -15.05 84.01 -90.75
CA SER A 321 -15.14 83.93 -92.22
C SER A 321 -16.55 84.17 -92.77
N SER A 322 -17.53 84.52 -91.92
CA SER A 322 -18.91 84.87 -92.32
C SER A 322 -19.28 86.37 -92.10
N VAL A 323 -18.35 87.22 -91.64
CA VAL A 323 -18.57 88.68 -91.47
C VAL A 323 -17.53 89.56 -92.22
N ARG A 324 -16.63 88.97 -93.01
CA ARG A 324 -15.63 89.69 -93.84
C ARG A 324 -15.78 89.47 -95.35
N LEU A 325 -16.98 89.15 -95.81
CA LEU A 325 -17.38 89.09 -97.23
C LEU A 325 -18.69 89.87 -97.50
N GLY A 326 -18.98 90.89 -96.68
CA GLY A 326 -20.15 91.75 -96.82
C GLY A 326 -19.94 93.22 -96.38
N GLN A 327 -18.71 93.64 -96.08
CA GLN A 327 -18.40 95.01 -95.64
C GLN A 327 -17.13 95.61 -96.26
N LEU A 328 -16.90 95.37 -97.56
CA LEU A 328 -15.99 96.16 -98.40
C LEU A 328 -16.52 96.25 -99.85
N GLN A 329 -17.79 96.67 -99.98
CA GLN A 329 -18.38 97.13 -101.24
C GLN A 329 -19.42 98.23 -101.00
N GLU A 330 -19.12 99.20 -100.12
CA GLU A 330 -19.86 100.47 -100.05
C GLU A 330 -19.09 101.52 -99.24
N ALA A 331 -17.85 101.79 -99.64
CA ALA A 331 -17.16 103.01 -99.28
C ALA A 331 -16.21 103.41 -100.42
N LEU A 332 -16.76 104.28 -101.27
CA LEU A 332 -16.04 105.26 -102.07
C LEU A 332 -15.52 104.83 -103.45
N SER A 333 -16.47 104.51 -104.34
CA SER A 333 -16.50 105.19 -105.63
C SER A 333 -16.86 106.67 -105.44
N GLU A 334 -16.25 107.50 -106.30
CA GLU A 334 -16.61 108.88 -106.65
C GLU A 334 -16.21 109.98 -105.66
N GLN A 335 -15.11 110.65 -106.00
CA GLN A 335 -15.16 111.86 -106.83
C GLN A 335 -13.81 111.95 -107.57
N LYS A 336 -13.62 112.58 -108.73
CA LYS A 336 -14.42 113.08 -109.84
C LYS A 336 -13.37 113.81 -110.70
N SER A 337 -13.44 113.62 -112.01
CA SER A 337 -12.94 114.51 -113.08
C SER A 337 -12.02 115.68 -112.73
N SER A 338 -10.87 115.73 -113.40
CA SER A 338 -10.23 116.93 -114.02
C SER A 338 -8.90 116.43 -114.61
N VAL A 339 -8.56 116.53 -115.90
CA VAL A 339 -8.97 117.44 -116.97
C VAL A 339 -8.76 116.74 -118.31
N ASN A 340 -9.83 116.64 -119.12
CA ASN A 340 -9.71 116.78 -120.56
C ASN A 340 -9.69 118.28 -120.87
N SER A 341 -8.62 118.73 -121.50
CA SER A 341 -8.54 119.98 -122.26
C SER A 341 -7.68 119.65 -123.48
N LEU A 342 -8.12 119.75 -124.71
CA LEU A 342 -9.36 120.26 -125.26
C LEU A 342 -9.53 119.60 -126.63
N THR A 343 -10.77 119.31 -126.92
CA THR A 343 -11.34 118.83 -128.16
C THR A 343 -11.25 119.87 -129.29
N ALA A 344 -11.37 119.34 -130.52
CA ALA A 344 -12.23 119.85 -131.59
C ALA A 344 -11.63 120.68 -132.76
N LYS A 345 -11.86 120.09 -133.96
CA LYS A 345 -12.42 120.68 -135.21
C LYS A 345 -11.47 121.16 -136.31
N LEU A 346 -11.32 120.27 -137.30
CA LEU A 346 -11.85 120.36 -138.68
C LEU A 346 -11.92 121.74 -139.39
N LEU A 347 -11.41 121.71 -140.64
CA LEU A 347 -11.98 122.27 -141.88
C LEU A 347 -11.92 123.80 -142.12
N LYS A 348 -11.12 124.26 -143.10
CA LYS A 348 -11.53 124.50 -144.51
C LYS A 348 -10.48 125.26 -145.35
N ARG A 349 -10.45 124.87 -146.64
CA ARG A 349 -9.87 125.52 -147.82
C ARG A 349 -10.26 127.01 -147.95
N SER A 350 -9.40 127.84 -148.56
CA SER A 350 -9.64 128.45 -149.90
C SER A 350 -9.02 129.86 -150.11
N VAL A 351 -7.99 129.90 -150.98
CA VAL A 351 -7.85 130.76 -152.19
C VAL A 351 -7.70 132.31 -152.09
N ARG A 352 -6.52 132.72 -152.60
CA ARG A 352 -6.14 133.86 -153.48
C ARG A 352 -5.58 135.17 -152.91
N SER A 353 -4.30 135.33 -153.28
CA SER A 353 -3.63 136.52 -153.86
C SER A 353 -3.31 137.65 -152.88
N CYS A 354 -2.12 138.22 -152.84
CA CYS A 354 -1.02 138.29 -153.81
C CYS A 354 0.26 138.68 -153.04
N VAL A 355 1.33 137.91 -153.24
CA VAL A 355 2.74 138.33 -153.47
C VAL A 355 3.34 139.34 -152.46
N ARG A 356 4.43 139.10 -151.73
CA ARG A 356 5.68 138.34 -151.98
C ARG A 356 6.39 138.22 -150.63
N LEU A 357 7.21 137.16 -150.44
CA LEU A 357 8.14 136.85 -149.31
C LEU A 357 7.61 135.86 -148.25
N GLN A 358 7.84 134.55 -148.45
CA GLN A 358 8.17 133.56 -147.39
C GLN A 358 8.39 132.14 -147.96
N MET A 359 9.63 131.61 -147.91
CA MET A 359 10.00 130.20 -148.16
C MET A 359 11.22 129.78 -147.30
N MET A 360 11.10 129.77 -145.97
CA MET A 360 12.18 129.27 -145.08
C MET A 360 11.71 128.41 -143.88
N GLU A 361 10.40 128.35 -143.56
CA GLU A 361 9.94 127.75 -142.28
C GLU A 361 9.31 126.33 -142.38
N ALA A 362 9.09 125.77 -143.59
CA ALA A 362 8.42 124.47 -143.74
C ALA A 362 9.32 123.23 -143.63
N ALA A 363 10.66 123.38 -143.63
CA ALA A 363 11.59 122.23 -143.60
C ALA A 363 11.88 121.68 -142.18
N LEU A 364 11.65 122.48 -141.13
CA LEU A 364 12.04 122.10 -139.75
C LEU A 364 11.05 121.14 -139.08
N ALA A 365 9.75 121.26 -139.37
CA ALA A 365 8.70 120.53 -138.65
C ALA A 365 8.64 119.01 -138.96
N LEU A 366 9.09 118.57 -140.16
CA LEU A 366 9.04 117.16 -140.55
C LEU A 366 10.17 116.33 -139.92
N ALA A 367 11.29 116.96 -139.56
CA ALA A 367 12.44 116.28 -138.96
C ALA A 367 12.18 115.89 -137.50
N GLU A 368 11.44 116.70 -136.75
CA GLU A 368 11.20 116.47 -135.31
C GLU A 368 10.23 115.31 -135.03
N GLN A 369 9.34 114.98 -135.96
CA GLN A 369 8.37 113.89 -135.75
C GLN A 369 9.02 112.51 -135.89
N LYS A 370 9.90 112.33 -136.88
CA LYS A 370 10.64 111.07 -137.07
C LYS A 370 11.60 110.76 -135.90
N ALA A 371 12.15 111.79 -135.26
CA ALA A 371 13.02 111.63 -134.10
C ALA A 371 12.27 111.07 -132.87
N ARG A 372 10.98 111.40 -132.71
CA ARG A 372 10.17 110.92 -131.58
C ARG A 372 9.78 109.45 -131.74
N ASP A 373 9.32 109.04 -132.93
CA ASP A 373 8.90 107.66 -133.20
C ASP A 373 10.07 106.66 -133.03
N LEU A 374 11.27 107.06 -133.46
CA LEU A 374 12.47 106.22 -133.33
C LEU A 374 12.87 106.04 -131.85
N ASN A 375 12.69 107.07 -131.03
CA ASN A 375 12.99 107.02 -129.60
C ASN A 375 12.03 106.09 -128.84
N GLU A 376 10.75 106.08 -129.21
CA GLU A 376 9.76 105.21 -128.56
C GLU A 376 10.05 103.73 -128.85
N LEU A 377 10.38 103.38 -130.10
CA LEU A 377 10.81 102.02 -130.47
C LEU A 377 12.09 101.60 -129.71
N LEU A 378 13.07 102.52 -129.58
CA LEU A 378 14.28 102.25 -128.82
C LEU A 378 13.99 101.97 -127.34
N THR A 379 13.03 102.66 -126.74
CA THR A 379 12.64 102.41 -125.34
C THR A 379 11.94 101.07 -125.15
N ARG A 380 11.09 100.64 -126.08
CA ARG A 380 10.43 99.31 -126.03
C ARG A 380 11.43 98.17 -126.15
N VAL A 381 12.37 98.26 -127.10
CA VAL A 381 13.44 97.26 -127.26
C VAL A 381 14.35 97.21 -126.03
N LYS A 382 14.63 98.35 -125.38
CA LYS A 382 15.38 98.39 -124.12
C LYS A 382 14.62 97.71 -122.97
N LEU A 383 13.31 97.90 -122.88
CA LEU A 383 12.47 97.26 -121.87
C LEU A 383 12.42 95.74 -122.07
N GLU A 384 12.15 95.27 -123.29
CA GLU A 384 12.14 93.84 -123.62
C GLU A 384 13.50 93.17 -123.39
N LYS A 385 14.60 93.87 -123.71
CA LYS A 385 15.96 93.40 -123.41
C LYS A 385 16.21 93.26 -121.90
N ASN A 386 15.68 94.18 -121.09
CA ASN A 386 15.80 94.11 -119.63
C ASN A 386 14.92 93.00 -119.05
N GLU A 387 13.70 92.80 -119.55
CA GLU A 387 12.84 91.68 -119.14
C GLU A 387 13.46 90.33 -119.49
N LEU A 388 14.07 90.19 -120.68
CA LEU A 388 14.79 88.98 -121.07
C LEU A 388 16.00 88.73 -120.15
N ARG A 389 16.74 89.77 -119.78
CA ARG A 389 17.84 89.67 -118.80
C ARG A 389 17.35 89.22 -117.43
N GLU A 390 16.23 89.74 -116.96
CA GLU A 390 15.65 89.32 -115.68
C GLU A 390 15.13 87.88 -115.71
N ARG A 391 14.49 87.45 -116.80
CA ARG A 391 14.05 86.05 -116.97
C ARG A 391 15.25 85.11 -116.97
N HIS A 392 16.30 85.46 -117.70
CA HIS A 392 17.53 84.67 -117.73
C HIS A 392 18.20 84.60 -116.34
N ALA A 393 18.20 85.70 -115.58
CA ALA A 393 18.69 85.69 -114.19
C ALA A 393 17.85 84.80 -113.26
N ARG A 394 16.52 84.75 -113.45
CA ARG A 394 15.62 83.86 -112.68
C ARG A 394 15.81 82.39 -113.06
N GLU A 395 16.06 82.09 -114.33
CA GLU A 395 16.37 80.73 -114.80
C GLU A 395 17.68 80.21 -114.18
N ILE A 396 18.75 81.01 -114.24
CA ILE A 396 20.03 80.64 -113.61
C ILE A 396 19.87 80.38 -112.11
N LYS A 397 19.05 81.19 -111.40
CA LYS A 397 18.80 80.98 -109.97
C LYS A 397 18.04 79.67 -109.70
N LYS A 398 17.06 79.33 -110.54
CA LYS A 398 16.34 78.05 -110.43
C LYS A 398 17.22 76.85 -110.74
N GLU A 399 18.13 76.98 -111.71
CA GLU A 399 19.13 75.94 -112.01
C GLU A 399 20.06 75.71 -110.82
N GLN A 400 20.52 76.77 -110.16
CA GLN A 400 21.32 76.66 -108.93
C GLN A 400 20.54 76.00 -107.78
N GLU A 401 19.27 76.38 -107.56
CA GLU A 401 18.42 75.76 -106.54
C GLU A 401 18.16 74.27 -106.83
N LEU A 402 18.02 73.90 -108.11
CA LEU A 402 17.88 72.52 -108.56
C LEU A 402 19.17 71.74 -108.28
N GLU A 403 20.34 72.25 -108.68
CA GLU A 403 21.63 71.63 -108.40
C GLU A 403 21.86 71.43 -106.90
N ASP A 404 21.52 72.42 -106.07
CA ASP A 404 21.65 72.31 -104.60
C ASP A 404 20.66 71.29 -104.01
N SER A 405 19.47 71.14 -104.59
CA SER A 405 18.51 70.10 -104.20
C SER A 405 19.00 68.70 -104.59
N GLU A 406 19.60 68.55 -105.77
CA GLU A 406 20.18 67.28 -106.26
C GLU A 406 21.39 66.87 -105.42
N ARG A 407 22.27 67.82 -105.07
CA ARG A 407 23.40 67.57 -104.16
C ARG A 407 22.92 67.10 -102.78
N ARG A 408 21.87 67.73 -102.24
CA ARG A 408 21.26 67.29 -100.96
C ARG A 408 20.63 65.91 -101.06
N CYS A 409 19.93 65.61 -102.15
CA CYS A 409 19.34 64.29 -102.39
C CYS A 409 20.43 63.20 -102.46
N LYS A 410 21.54 63.49 -103.15
CA LYS A 410 22.69 62.59 -103.23
C LYS A 410 23.36 62.36 -101.87
N ALA A 411 23.58 63.42 -101.10
CA ALA A 411 24.12 63.31 -99.73
C ALA A 411 23.20 62.49 -98.80
N GLN A 412 21.88 62.65 -98.91
CA GLN A 412 20.92 61.84 -98.17
C GLN A 412 20.91 60.38 -98.61
N GLN A 413 21.08 60.10 -99.90
CA GLN A 413 21.22 58.73 -100.41
C GLN A 413 22.48 58.04 -99.87
N ASP A 414 23.60 58.76 -99.84
CA ASP A 414 24.87 58.27 -99.29
C ASP A 414 24.72 57.98 -97.78
N GLN A 415 24.08 58.87 -97.02
CA GLN A 415 23.82 58.66 -95.59
C GLN A 415 22.88 57.48 -95.32
N ILE A 416 21.84 57.29 -96.16
CA ILE A 416 20.95 56.12 -96.06
C ILE A 416 21.72 54.83 -96.36
N PHE A 417 22.67 54.86 -97.30
CA PHE A 417 23.51 53.71 -97.62
C PHE A 417 24.42 53.34 -96.45
N GLU A 418 25.08 54.32 -95.82
CA GLU A 418 25.90 54.11 -94.62
C GLU A 418 25.08 53.52 -93.46
N LEU A 419 23.92 54.11 -93.16
CA LEU A 419 23.03 53.60 -92.09
C LEU A 419 22.54 52.18 -92.38
N LYS A 420 22.27 51.83 -93.65
CA LYS A 420 21.91 50.45 -94.03
C LYS A 420 23.07 49.48 -93.81
N GLN A 421 24.29 49.91 -94.09
CA GLN A 421 25.49 49.10 -93.86
C GLN A 421 25.75 48.89 -92.36
N GLU A 422 25.63 49.94 -91.55
CA GLU A 422 25.74 49.84 -90.08
C GLU A 422 24.67 48.95 -89.46
N LEU A 423 23.42 49.06 -89.93
CA LEU A 423 22.32 48.19 -89.49
C LEU A 423 22.59 46.72 -89.86
N ALA A 424 23.09 46.46 -91.06
CA ALA A 424 23.47 45.12 -91.50
C ALA A 424 24.59 44.53 -90.63
N ASN A 425 25.62 45.32 -90.34
CA ASN A 425 26.74 44.93 -89.48
C ASN A 425 26.27 44.64 -88.05
N SER A 426 25.47 45.54 -87.46
CA SER A 426 24.92 45.38 -86.11
C SER A 426 24.00 44.15 -86.01
N THR A 427 23.19 43.91 -87.04
CA THR A 427 22.32 42.72 -87.11
C THR A 427 23.14 41.43 -87.20
N ALA A 428 24.22 41.42 -87.98
CA ALA A 428 25.12 40.27 -88.07
C ALA A 428 25.84 40.01 -86.74
N GLU A 429 26.29 41.05 -86.04
CA GLU A 429 26.93 40.91 -84.74
C GLU A 429 25.97 40.36 -83.68
N LEU A 430 24.73 40.85 -83.63
CA LEU A 430 23.72 40.34 -82.70
C LEU A 430 23.37 38.86 -82.98
N LYS A 431 23.27 38.47 -84.26
CA LYS A 431 23.06 37.06 -84.64
C LYS A 431 24.21 36.17 -84.20
N LEU A 432 25.45 36.64 -84.35
CA LEU A 432 26.63 35.89 -83.90
C LEU A 432 26.64 35.72 -82.37
N ARG A 433 26.35 36.80 -81.63
CA ARG A 433 26.25 36.74 -80.16
C ARG A 433 25.15 35.78 -79.71
N LEU A 434 23.99 35.80 -80.37
CA LEU A 434 22.90 34.87 -80.08
C LEU A 434 23.35 33.42 -80.27
N ALA A 435 23.94 33.09 -81.42
CA ALA A 435 24.44 31.75 -81.71
C ALA A 435 25.48 31.29 -80.68
N GLN A 436 26.40 32.17 -80.27
CA GLN A 436 27.40 31.86 -79.24
C GLN A 436 26.75 31.62 -77.86
N THR A 437 25.70 32.36 -77.50
CA THR A 437 24.98 32.14 -76.24
C THR A 437 24.15 30.85 -76.25
N GLU A 438 23.56 30.50 -77.39
CA GLU A 438 22.81 29.25 -77.57
C GLU A 438 23.75 28.04 -77.45
N GLU A 439 24.92 28.08 -78.09
CA GLU A 439 25.92 27.01 -77.98
C GLU A 439 26.41 26.83 -76.53
N ARG A 440 26.68 27.93 -75.81
CA ARG A 440 27.05 27.87 -74.38
C ARG A 440 25.94 27.27 -73.54
N LEU A 441 24.69 27.63 -73.79
CA LEU A 441 23.54 27.08 -73.08
C LEU A 441 23.36 25.59 -73.36
N GLU A 442 23.54 25.14 -74.61
CA GLU A 442 23.49 23.72 -74.95
C GLU A 442 24.60 22.92 -74.26
N LEU A 443 25.82 23.46 -74.22
CA LEU A 443 26.94 22.83 -73.55
C LEU A 443 26.69 22.68 -72.04
N GLU A 444 26.14 23.72 -71.41
CA GLU A 444 25.80 23.68 -69.98
C GLU A 444 24.63 22.74 -69.68
N LYS A 445 23.64 22.64 -70.57
CA LYS A 445 22.57 21.64 -70.49
C LYS A 445 23.12 20.21 -70.58
N ARG A 446 24.06 19.95 -71.49
CA ARG A 446 24.70 18.63 -71.62
C ARG A 446 25.51 18.28 -70.37
N ARG A 447 26.29 19.22 -69.84
CA ARG A 447 27.01 19.05 -68.57
C ARG A 447 26.08 18.75 -67.41
N SER A 448 25.03 19.55 -67.25
CA SER A 448 24.03 19.35 -66.18
C SER A 448 23.36 17.99 -66.28
N LYS A 449 23.00 17.55 -67.50
CA LYS A 449 22.42 16.23 -67.74
C LYS A 449 23.39 15.11 -67.34
N GLN A 450 24.65 15.22 -67.74
CA GLN A 450 25.68 14.23 -67.38
C GLN A 450 25.90 14.16 -65.87
N THR A 451 25.96 15.31 -65.18
CA THR A 451 26.09 15.32 -63.71
C THR A 451 24.89 14.68 -62.99
N LEU A 452 23.68 14.81 -63.55
CA LEU A 452 22.48 14.15 -63.02
C LEU A 452 22.56 12.64 -63.23
N GLU A 453 22.96 12.19 -64.42
CA GLU A 453 23.15 10.75 -64.70
C GLU A 453 24.22 10.14 -63.79
N ASP A 454 25.36 10.82 -63.61
CA ASP A 454 26.42 10.38 -62.70
C ASP A 454 25.92 10.28 -61.25
N LEU A 455 25.15 11.28 -60.78
CA LEU A 455 24.55 11.28 -59.45
C LEU A 455 23.56 10.12 -59.28
N ASP A 456 22.70 9.86 -60.26
CA ASP A 456 21.75 8.75 -60.23
C ASP A 456 22.46 7.40 -60.21
N THR A 457 23.55 7.22 -60.98
CA THR A 457 24.34 5.98 -60.91
C THR A 457 25.02 5.80 -59.55
N LEU A 458 25.48 6.87 -58.91
CA LEU A 458 26.07 6.80 -57.57
C LEU A 458 25.01 6.40 -56.54
N ARG A 459 23.82 7.03 -56.59
CA ARG A 459 22.69 6.70 -55.72
C ARG A 459 22.26 5.26 -55.89
N GLN A 460 22.19 4.75 -57.12
CA GLN A 460 21.85 3.35 -57.36
C GLN A 460 22.88 2.40 -56.73
N LYS A 461 24.18 2.70 -56.85
CA LYS A 461 25.24 1.88 -56.20
C LYS A 461 25.14 1.90 -54.68
N GLU A 462 24.83 3.04 -54.08
CA GLU A 462 24.61 3.16 -52.63
C GLU A 462 23.40 2.33 -52.19
N VAL A 463 22.29 2.41 -52.92
CA VAL A 463 21.08 1.61 -52.65
C VAL A 463 21.39 0.12 -52.76
N ASP A 464 22.08 -0.32 -53.80
CA ASP A 464 22.47 -1.72 -53.98
C ASP A 464 23.38 -2.21 -52.84
N HIS A 465 24.33 -1.37 -52.40
CA HIS A 465 25.22 -1.69 -51.28
C HIS A 465 24.46 -1.82 -49.96
N LEU A 466 23.57 -0.87 -49.66
CA LEU A 466 22.73 -0.90 -48.46
C LEU A 466 21.80 -2.12 -48.46
N THR A 467 21.22 -2.45 -49.62
CA THR A 467 20.33 -3.61 -49.77
C THR A 467 21.08 -4.91 -49.49
N ARG A 468 22.28 -5.09 -50.05
CA ARG A 468 23.11 -6.28 -49.76
C ARG A 468 23.49 -6.39 -48.29
N HIS A 469 23.93 -5.28 -47.68
CA HIS A 469 24.25 -5.27 -46.26
C HIS A 469 23.02 -5.63 -45.40
N GLN A 470 21.84 -5.15 -45.78
CA GLN A 470 20.60 -5.50 -45.10
C GLN A 470 20.28 -6.99 -45.25
N GLU A 471 20.36 -7.56 -46.46
CA GLU A 471 20.14 -8.99 -46.70
C GLU A 471 21.12 -9.88 -45.91
N ASP A 472 22.40 -9.51 -45.86
CA ASP A 472 23.41 -10.25 -45.08
C ASP A 472 23.15 -10.18 -43.58
N SER A 473 22.74 -9.00 -43.08
CA SER A 473 22.35 -8.84 -41.67
C SER A 473 21.11 -9.66 -41.32
N GLU A 474 20.14 -9.72 -42.23
CA GLU A 474 18.90 -10.47 -42.04
C GLU A 474 19.17 -11.98 -42.03
N ARG A 475 20.03 -12.48 -42.93
CA ARG A 475 20.49 -13.88 -42.90
C ARG A 475 21.21 -14.22 -41.60
N ALA A 476 22.12 -13.37 -41.13
CA ALA A 476 22.83 -13.60 -39.88
C ALA A 476 21.87 -13.64 -38.66
N LEU A 477 20.82 -12.82 -38.66
CA LEU A 477 19.77 -12.85 -37.64
C LEU A 477 18.93 -14.13 -37.73
N GLN A 478 18.55 -14.57 -38.93
CA GLN A 478 17.81 -15.81 -39.14
C GLN A 478 18.58 -17.05 -38.66
N GLU A 479 19.88 -17.14 -38.96
CA GLU A 479 20.73 -18.22 -38.44
C GLU A 479 20.81 -18.23 -36.91
N ARG A 480 20.89 -17.04 -36.31
CA ARG A 480 20.91 -16.91 -34.85
C ARG A 480 19.57 -17.31 -34.21
N ILE A 481 18.46 -16.98 -34.86
CA ILE A 481 17.12 -17.41 -34.43
C ILE A 481 17.03 -18.93 -34.47
N LEU A 482 17.40 -19.58 -35.59
CA LEU A 482 17.37 -21.04 -35.70
C LEU A 482 18.23 -21.74 -34.62
N LYS A 483 19.41 -21.18 -34.32
CA LYS A 483 20.27 -21.70 -33.25
C LYS A 483 19.61 -21.59 -31.86
N LEU A 484 18.98 -20.46 -31.57
CA LEU A 484 18.27 -20.23 -30.31
C LEU A 484 17.02 -21.12 -30.20
N GLU A 485 16.30 -21.35 -31.29
CA GLU A 485 15.17 -22.27 -31.33
C GLU A 485 15.61 -23.71 -31.06
N GLY A 486 16.74 -24.14 -31.64
CA GLY A 486 17.34 -25.44 -31.33
C GLY A 486 17.70 -25.59 -29.84
N GLN A 487 18.29 -24.55 -29.23
CA GLN A 487 18.58 -24.55 -27.79
C GLN A 487 17.31 -24.56 -26.93
N ARG A 488 16.26 -23.84 -27.34
CA ARG A 488 14.97 -23.84 -26.64
C ARG A 488 14.36 -25.25 -26.60
N ILE A 489 14.34 -25.94 -27.75
CA ILE A 489 13.80 -27.30 -27.84
C ILE A 489 14.58 -28.26 -26.94
N GLN A 490 15.92 -28.19 -26.94
CA GLN A 490 16.75 -29.01 -26.05
C GLN A 490 16.42 -28.78 -24.57
N LEU A 491 16.30 -27.51 -24.15
CA LEU A 491 15.93 -27.19 -22.77
C LEU A 491 14.51 -27.66 -22.42
N GLU A 492 13.56 -27.57 -23.35
CA GLU A 492 12.19 -28.06 -23.16
C GLU A 492 12.15 -29.59 -22.98
N GLU A 493 12.99 -30.32 -23.72
CA GLU A 493 13.16 -31.77 -23.57
C GLU A 493 13.79 -32.14 -22.22
N GLU A 494 14.87 -31.46 -21.82
CA GLU A 494 15.51 -31.67 -20.51
C GLU A 494 14.54 -31.39 -19.35
N LEU A 495 13.80 -30.29 -19.45
CA LEU A 495 12.81 -29.91 -18.45
C LEU A 495 11.68 -30.95 -18.36
N SER A 496 11.25 -31.49 -19.50
CA SER A 496 10.25 -32.58 -19.55
C SER A 496 10.77 -33.87 -18.91
N ARG A 497 12.05 -34.22 -19.14
CA ARG A 497 12.69 -35.37 -18.48
C ARG A 497 12.76 -35.20 -16.97
N VAL A 498 13.22 -34.02 -16.50
CA VAL A 498 13.31 -33.71 -15.06
C VAL A 498 11.93 -33.73 -14.41
N ARG A 499 10.90 -33.17 -15.06
CA ARG A 499 9.52 -33.23 -14.56
C ARG A 499 9.03 -34.66 -14.40
N SER A 500 9.30 -35.53 -15.37
CA SER A 500 8.94 -36.95 -15.28
C SER A 500 9.62 -37.63 -14.08
N SER A 501 10.93 -37.42 -13.90
CA SER A 501 11.69 -37.95 -12.76
C SER A 501 11.10 -37.50 -11.42
N LEU A 502 10.85 -36.20 -11.26
CA LEU A 502 10.27 -35.65 -10.02
C LEU A 502 8.89 -36.21 -9.71
N VAL A 503 8.05 -36.45 -10.73
CA VAL A 503 6.73 -37.08 -10.54
C VAL A 503 6.89 -38.52 -10.04
N THR A 504 7.83 -39.27 -10.60
CA THR A 504 8.09 -40.66 -10.16
C THR A 504 8.65 -40.73 -8.75
N GLU A 505 9.61 -39.87 -8.40
CA GLU A 505 10.17 -39.79 -7.03
C GLU A 505 9.11 -39.38 -6.02
N ARG A 506 8.24 -38.42 -6.37
CA ARG A 506 7.12 -38.01 -5.52
C ARG A 506 6.13 -39.16 -5.29
N ALA A 507 5.81 -39.94 -6.32
CA ALA A 507 4.91 -41.07 -6.20
C ALA A 507 5.49 -42.15 -5.27
N GLN A 508 6.78 -42.46 -5.41
CA GLN A 508 7.49 -43.40 -4.54
C GLN A 508 7.51 -42.91 -3.08
N ALA A 509 7.84 -41.64 -2.85
CA ALA A 509 7.84 -41.06 -1.51
C ALA A 509 6.44 -41.10 -0.86
N GLN A 510 5.38 -40.87 -1.64
CA GLN A 510 4.00 -40.97 -1.16
C GLN A 510 3.61 -42.41 -0.80
N GLU A 511 4.06 -43.40 -1.57
CA GLU A 511 3.83 -44.81 -1.28
C GLU A 511 4.51 -45.24 0.02
N GLU A 512 5.78 -44.89 0.20
CA GLU A 512 6.54 -45.19 1.43
C GLU A 512 5.93 -44.50 2.65
N LEU A 513 5.52 -43.25 2.52
CA LEU A 513 4.80 -42.53 3.57
C LEU A 513 3.45 -43.20 3.90
N GLY A 514 2.78 -43.77 2.91
CA GLY A 514 1.57 -44.59 3.08
C GLY A 514 1.84 -45.85 3.91
N LYS A 515 2.92 -46.57 3.60
CA LYS A 515 3.35 -47.77 4.34
C LYS A 515 3.67 -47.46 5.80
N VAL A 516 4.47 -46.42 6.05
CA VAL A 516 4.83 -45.98 7.41
C VAL A 516 3.58 -45.57 8.20
N ARG A 517 2.67 -44.80 7.60
CA ARG A 517 1.41 -44.42 8.26
C ARG A 517 0.54 -45.63 8.63
N ALA A 518 0.48 -46.64 7.77
CA ALA A 518 -0.28 -47.86 8.05
C ALA A 518 0.35 -48.65 9.19
N GLN A 519 1.69 -48.75 9.22
CA GLN A 519 2.42 -49.42 10.30
C GLN A 519 2.21 -48.72 11.65
N VAL A 520 2.37 -47.40 11.71
CA VAL A 520 2.17 -46.63 12.95
C VAL A 520 0.74 -46.81 13.48
N ARG A 521 -0.28 -46.77 12.62
CA ARG A 521 -1.67 -47.02 13.05
C ARG A 521 -1.86 -48.42 13.64
N LEU A 522 -1.20 -49.43 13.07
CA LEU A 522 -1.30 -50.80 13.58
C LEU A 522 -0.64 -50.91 14.95
N GLU A 523 0.56 -50.33 15.13
CA GLU A 523 1.26 -50.28 16.41
C GLU A 523 0.44 -49.54 17.47
N GLU A 524 -0.14 -48.38 17.12
CA GLU A 524 -1.04 -47.62 18.01
C GLU A 524 -2.27 -48.45 18.43
N GLN A 525 -2.92 -49.13 17.48
CA GLN A 525 -4.07 -50.01 17.79
C GLN A 525 -3.69 -51.14 18.74
N GLN A 526 -2.53 -51.77 18.53
CA GLN A 526 -2.02 -52.82 19.43
C GLN A 526 -1.72 -52.27 20.83
N HIS A 527 -1.10 -51.09 20.92
CA HIS A 527 -0.84 -50.42 22.19
C HIS A 527 -2.12 -50.08 22.95
N VAL A 528 -3.13 -49.53 22.26
CA VAL A 528 -4.43 -49.22 22.86
C VAL A 528 -5.11 -50.49 23.38
N SER A 529 -5.15 -51.55 22.57
CA SER A 529 -5.72 -52.84 22.98
C SER A 529 -5.04 -53.40 24.25
N SER A 530 -3.69 -53.36 24.30
CA SER A 530 -2.93 -53.79 25.47
C SER A 530 -3.22 -52.94 26.72
N LEU A 531 -3.37 -51.62 26.56
CA LEU A 531 -3.73 -50.74 27.67
C LEU A 531 -5.16 -50.98 28.17
N GLU A 532 -6.11 -51.26 27.28
CA GLU A 532 -7.48 -51.61 27.63
C GLU A 532 -7.57 -52.93 28.40
N GLU A 533 -6.77 -53.93 28.04
CA GLU A 533 -6.66 -55.19 28.81
C GLU A 533 -6.10 -54.96 30.21
N LYS A 534 -5.01 -54.19 30.35
CA LYS A 534 -4.45 -53.82 31.65
C LYS A 534 -5.45 -53.06 32.51
N LEU A 535 -6.18 -52.12 31.90
CA LEU A 535 -7.22 -51.36 32.60
C LEU A 535 -8.36 -52.27 33.08
N ARG A 536 -8.78 -53.25 32.26
CA ARG A 536 -9.77 -54.25 32.66
C ARG A 536 -9.28 -55.08 33.86
N ALA A 537 -8.05 -55.58 33.82
CA ALA A 537 -7.47 -56.34 34.93
C ALA A 537 -7.39 -55.52 36.24
N VAL A 538 -6.98 -54.25 36.16
CA VAL A 538 -6.93 -53.36 37.33
C VAL A 538 -8.32 -53.08 37.89
N ARG A 539 -9.32 -52.86 37.03
CA ARG A 539 -10.72 -52.67 37.47
C ARG A 539 -11.24 -53.91 38.20
N GLN A 540 -10.99 -55.10 37.67
CA GLN A 540 -11.38 -56.34 38.31
C GLN A 540 -10.73 -56.50 39.69
N SER A 541 -9.41 -56.30 39.80
CA SER A 541 -8.70 -56.39 41.08
C SER A 541 -9.19 -55.37 42.13
N ARG A 542 -9.52 -54.14 41.68
CA ARG A 542 -10.16 -53.13 42.52
C ARG A 542 -11.51 -53.62 43.04
N ASP A 543 -12.36 -54.14 42.15
CA ASP A 543 -13.71 -54.58 42.52
C ASP A 543 -13.67 -55.77 43.49
N GLU A 544 -12.76 -56.73 43.28
CA GLU A 544 -12.49 -57.83 44.21
C GLU A 544 -12.02 -57.31 45.58
N SER A 545 -11.08 -56.37 45.61
CA SER A 545 -10.59 -55.75 46.86
C SER A 545 -11.70 -54.99 47.59
N GLN A 546 -12.57 -54.30 46.85
CA GLN A 546 -13.71 -53.58 47.40
C GLN A 546 -14.75 -54.54 47.98
N ASN A 547 -15.02 -55.66 47.31
CA ASN A 547 -15.88 -56.73 47.83
C ASN A 547 -15.33 -57.37 49.10
N HIS A 548 -14.01 -57.58 49.19
CA HIS A 548 -13.39 -58.04 50.43
C HIS A 548 -13.55 -57.02 51.57
N CYS A 549 -13.37 -55.73 51.29
CA CYS A 549 -13.57 -54.67 52.28
C CYS A 549 -15.03 -54.60 52.77
N THR A 550 -16.01 -54.76 51.88
CA THR A 550 -17.43 -54.77 52.28
C THR A 550 -17.78 -56.01 53.12
N GLN A 551 -17.28 -57.19 52.75
CA GLN A 551 -17.44 -58.41 53.55
C GLN A 551 -16.81 -58.28 54.94
N GLN A 552 -15.60 -57.73 55.03
CA GLN A 552 -14.95 -57.47 56.32
C GLN A 552 -15.76 -56.50 57.18
N LYS A 553 -16.29 -55.42 56.60
CA LYS A 553 -17.18 -54.48 57.31
C LYS A 553 -18.44 -55.16 57.85
N GLN A 554 -19.07 -56.04 57.06
CA GLN A 554 -20.23 -56.81 57.51
C GLN A 554 -19.88 -57.73 58.68
N SER A 555 -18.77 -58.48 58.58
CA SER A 555 -18.32 -59.36 59.67
C SER A 555 -17.99 -58.59 60.95
N ILE A 556 -17.36 -57.41 60.84
CA ILE A 556 -17.11 -56.53 61.98
C ILE A 556 -18.44 -56.08 62.62
N ALA A 557 -19.44 -55.70 61.81
CA ALA A 557 -20.75 -55.29 62.33
C ALA A 557 -21.47 -56.44 63.05
N GLU A 558 -21.41 -57.67 62.52
CA GLU A 558 -21.95 -58.86 63.18
C GLU A 558 -21.25 -59.15 64.52
N LEU A 559 -19.92 -59.09 64.55
CA LEU A 559 -19.14 -59.26 65.79
C LEU A 559 -19.47 -58.17 66.82
N GLN A 560 -19.60 -56.91 66.39
CA GLN A 560 -20.03 -55.81 67.26
C GLN A 560 -21.44 -56.06 67.84
N GLY A 561 -22.38 -56.57 67.02
CA GLY A 561 -23.70 -56.99 67.48
C GLY A 561 -23.63 -58.08 68.55
N ARG A 562 -22.81 -59.12 68.33
CA ARG A 562 -22.59 -60.21 69.30
C ARG A 562 -21.98 -59.70 70.61
N VAL A 563 -20.99 -58.82 70.54
CA VAL A 563 -20.39 -58.19 71.73
C VAL A 563 -21.44 -57.38 72.49
N GLY A 564 -22.27 -56.61 71.79
CA GLY A 564 -23.39 -55.89 72.41
C GLY A 564 -24.36 -56.82 73.14
N GLN A 565 -24.72 -57.94 72.52
CA GLN A 565 -25.62 -58.93 73.13
C GLN A 565 -24.99 -59.61 74.37
N GLN A 566 -23.72 -60.00 74.28
CA GLN A 566 -22.98 -60.55 75.42
C GLN A 566 -22.85 -59.52 76.56
N SER A 567 -22.67 -58.24 76.25
CA SER A 567 -22.65 -57.18 77.26
C SER A 567 -23.98 -57.09 78.02
N ILE A 568 -25.11 -57.19 77.30
CA ILE A 568 -26.45 -57.20 77.91
C ILE A 568 -26.63 -58.42 78.82
N GLU A 569 -26.17 -59.60 78.39
CA GLU A 569 -26.20 -60.82 79.21
C GLU A 569 -25.33 -60.69 80.47
N ILE A 570 -24.12 -60.14 80.35
CA ILE A 570 -23.25 -59.87 81.49
C ILE A 570 -23.93 -58.92 82.48
N ASP A 571 -24.57 -57.86 82.00
CA ASP A 571 -25.28 -56.91 82.87
C ASP A 571 -26.54 -57.52 83.52
N ALA A 572 -27.22 -58.45 82.84
CA ALA A 572 -28.33 -59.21 83.41
C ALA A 572 -27.84 -60.18 84.50
N LEU A 573 -26.74 -60.90 84.26
CA LEU A 573 -26.11 -61.78 85.24
C LEU A 573 -25.60 -60.99 86.45
N ARG A 574 -24.99 -59.81 86.24
CA ARG A 574 -24.57 -58.92 87.33
C ARG A 574 -25.74 -58.51 88.21
N ARG A 575 -26.87 -58.12 87.62
CA ARG A 575 -28.10 -57.80 88.36
C ARG A 575 -28.60 -59.00 89.17
N HIS A 576 -28.61 -60.19 88.56
CA HIS A 576 -29.04 -61.40 89.24
C HIS A 576 -28.13 -61.79 90.42
N ILE A 577 -26.81 -61.64 90.28
CA ILE A 577 -25.87 -61.83 91.39
C ILE A 577 -26.17 -60.85 92.53
N GLN A 578 -26.49 -59.60 92.20
CA GLN A 578 -26.80 -58.57 93.19
C GLN A 578 -28.10 -58.89 93.95
N GLU A 579 -29.13 -59.38 93.26
CA GLU A 579 -30.37 -59.88 93.88
C GLU A 579 -30.09 -61.05 94.83
N LEU A 580 -29.31 -62.05 94.38
CA LEU A 580 -28.95 -63.20 95.22
C LEU A 580 -28.12 -62.80 96.44
N GLN A 581 -27.24 -61.82 96.33
CA GLN A 581 -26.48 -61.28 97.46
C GLN A 581 -27.40 -60.59 98.48
N GLN A 582 -28.42 -59.86 98.01
CA GLN A 582 -29.40 -59.21 98.87
C GLN A 582 -30.27 -60.25 99.59
N ASP A 583 -30.73 -61.29 98.89
CA ASP A 583 -31.50 -62.39 99.47
C ASP A 583 -30.67 -63.17 100.52
N LEU A 584 -29.39 -63.43 100.23
CA LEU A 584 -28.48 -64.07 101.16
C LEU A 584 -28.31 -63.24 102.44
N ALA A 585 -28.06 -61.94 102.31
CA ALA A 585 -27.96 -61.03 103.45
C ALA A 585 -29.26 -60.98 104.27
N GLY A 586 -30.42 -61.01 103.61
CA GLY A 586 -31.72 -61.10 104.27
C GLY A 586 -31.89 -62.38 105.08
N LYS A 587 -31.50 -63.53 104.53
CA LYS A 587 -31.53 -64.82 105.24
C LYS A 587 -30.54 -64.90 106.39
N GLU A 588 -29.35 -64.30 106.25
CA GLU A 588 -28.38 -64.20 107.33
C GLU A 588 -28.93 -63.39 108.51
N GLN A 589 -29.59 -62.26 108.24
CA GLN A 589 -30.26 -61.48 109.29
C GLN A 589 -31.39 -62.26 109.98
N GLN A 590 -32.21 -63.00 109.22
CA GLN A 590 -33.24 -63.87 109.80
C GLN A 590 -32.64 -64.95 110.70
N LYS A 591 -31.57 -65.63 110.26
CA LYS A 591 -30.89 -66.62 111.09
C LYS A 591 -30.26 -66.03 112.34
N LEU A 592 -29.67 -64.84 112.24
CA LEU A 592 -29.14 -64.12 113.41
C LEU A 592 -30.25 -63.79 114.42
N ALA A 593 -31.43 -63.38 113.94
CA ALA A 593 -32.60 -63.15 114.78
C ALA A 593 -33.08 -64.45 115.46
N GLU A 594 -33.19 -65.56 114.72
CA GLU A 594 -33.54 -66.87 115.29
C GLU A 594 -32.52 -67.35 116.34
N LEU A 595 -31.22 -67.26 116.04
CA LEU A 595 -30.16 -67.61 116.98
C LEU A 595 -30.23 -66.76 118.25
N SER A 596 -30.50 -65.46 118.11
CA SER A 596 -30.65 -64.57 119.27
C SER A 596 -31.85 -64.95 120.13
N ARG A 597 -32.97 -65.37 119.51
CA ARG A 597 -34.17 -65.85 120.22
C ARG A 597 -33.89 -67.16 120.97
N VAL A 598 -33.29 -68.15 120.31
CA VAL A 598 -32.92 -69.43 120.94
C VAL A 598 -31.93 -69.21 122.09
N ARG A 599 -31.00 -68.25 121.95
CA ARG A 599 -30.07 -67.90 123.02
C ARG A 599 -30.78 -67.40 124.27
N VAL A 600 -31.84 -66.59 124.12
CA VAL A 600 -32.65 -66.10 125.25
C VAL A 600 -33.39 -67.26 125.92
N GLU A 601 -34.03 -68.14 125.15
CA GLU A 601 -34.76 -69.30 125.67
C GLU A 601 -33.84 -70.26 126.45
N LEU A 602 -32.62 -70.52 125.96
CA LEU A 602 -31.63 -71.32 126.68
C LEU A 602 -31.16 -70.65 127.99
N GLN A 603 -31.08 -69.32 128.02
CA GLN A 603 -30.63 -68.58 129.19
C GLN A 603 -31.67 -68.60 130.32
N GLU A 604 -32.96 -68.60 129.98
CA GLU A 604 -34.06 -68.84 130.93
C GLU A 604 -34.01 -70.26 131.50
N GLN A 605 -33.76 -71.27 130.66
CA GLN A 605 -33.63 -72.67 131.12
C GLN A 605 -32.46 -72.87 132.09
N ILE A 606 -31.32 -72.21 131.85
CA ILE A 606 -30.18 -72.25 132.78
C ILE A 606 -30.55 -71.64 134.14
N GLY A 607 -31.33 -70.55 134.15
CA GLY A 607 -31.83 -69.94 135.39
C GLY A 607 -32.70 -70.90 136.21
N HIS A 608 -33.59 -71.65 135.55
CA HIS A 608 -34.41 -72.67 136.22
C HIS A 608 -33.57 -73.79 136.84
N LEU A 609 -32.59 -74.33 136.12
CA LEU A 609 -31.73 -75.42 136.63
C LEU A 609 -30.87 -75.01 137.83
N GLN A 610 -30.44 -73.75 137.90
CA GLN A 610 -29.68 -73.23 139.05
C GLN A 610 -30.53 -73.13 140.32
N ALA A 611 -31.82 -72.81 140.19
CA ALA A 611 -32.76 -72.78 141.32
C ALA A 611 -33.00 -74.19 141.91
N ASP A 612 -33.14 -75.20 141.04
CA ASP A 612 -33.31 -76.60 141.47
C ASP A 612 -32.07 -77.17 142.17
N GLN A 613 -30.87 -76.77 141.74
CA GLN A 613 -29.61 -77.18 142.39
C GLN A 613 -29.50 -76.65 143.83
N ALA A 614 -29.94 -75.43 144.10
CA ALA A 614 -29.96 -74.86 145.45
C ALA A 614 -30.92 -75.62 146.38
N ALA A 615 -32.08 -76.04 145.88
CA ALA A 615 -33.04 -76.84 146.65
C ALA A 615 -32.48 -78.22 147.03
N GLN A 616 -31.77 -78.89 146.11
CA GLN A 616 -31.12 -80.19 146.37
C GLN A 616 -30.00 -80.11 147.43
N GLY A 617 -29.32 -78.97 147.56
CA GLY A 617 -28.30 -78.75 148.61
C GLY A 617 -28.89 -78.87 150.03
N SER A 618 -30.06 -78.26 150.26
CA SER A 618 -30.73 -78.28 151.58
C SER A 618 -31.19 -79.68 152.03
N LEU A 619 -31.52 -80.56 151.07
CA LEU A 619 -31.94 -81.93 151.33
C LEU A 619 -30.77 -82.85 151.70
N LYS A 620 -29.56 -82.60 151.15
CA LYS A 620 -28.36 -83.39 151.46
C LYS A 620 -27.86 -83.19 152.88
N GLU A 621 -27.97 -81.98 153.44
CA GLU A 621 -27.58 -81.71 154.84
C GLU A 621 -28.46 -82.45 155.85
N LYS A 622 -29.77 -82.56 155.59
CA LYS A 622 -30.70 -83.33 156.44
C LYS A 622 -30.39 -84.83 156.44
N MET A 623 -30.00 -85.41 155.29
CA MET A 623 -29.62 -86.82 155.22
C MET A 623 -28.32 -87.13 155.99
N ALA A 624 -27.34 -86.21 155.95
CA ALA A 624 -26.07 -86.40 156.65
C ALA A 624 -26.21 -86.40 158.18
N ALA A 625 -27.20 -85.68 158.73
CA ALA A 625 -27.49 -85.69 160.16
C ALA A 625 -28.06 -87.04 160.63
N LEU A 626 -29.05 -87.58 159.90
CA LEU A 626 -29.68 -88.87 160.23
C LEU A 626 -28.72 -90.07 160.11
N GLN A 627 -27.74 -90.02 159.19
CA GLN A 627 -26.73 -91.07 159.06
C GLN A 627 -25.75 -91.13 160.24
N ARG A 628 -25.46 -90.02 160.93
CA ARG A 628 -24.57 -90.02 162.10
C ARG A 628 -25.20 -90.68 163.32
N GLU A 629 -26.49 -90.47 163.51
CA GLU A 629 -27.25 -91.02 164.65
C GLU A 629 -27.37 -92.56 164.56
N ASN A 630 -27.60 -93.08 163.36
CA ASN A 630 -27.73 -94.53 163.12
C ASN A 630 -26.39 -95.29 163.30
N LYS A 631 -25.26 -94.64 162.99
CA LYS A 631 -23.92 -95.23 163.18
C LYS A 631 -23.55 -95.39 164.66
N ALA A 632 -23.97 -94.48 165.53
CA ALA A 632 -23.67 -94.55 166.96
C ALA A 632 -24.41 -95.71 167.66
N LEU A 633 -25.68 -95.94 167.28
CA LEU A 633 -26.50 -97.05 167.80
C LEU A 633 -25.95 -98.43 167.41
N SER A 634 -25.40 -98.56 166.20
CA SER A 634 -24.90 -99.86 165.71
C SER A 634 -23.59 -100.32 166.35
N VAL A 635 -22.78 -99.41 166.89
CA VAL A 635 -21.51 -99.76 167.58
C VAL A 635 -21.78 -100.30 168.98
N SER A 636 -22.70 -99.68 169.72
CA SER A 636 -23.09 -100.12 171.07
C SER A 636 -23.66 -101.54 171.11
N HIS A 637 -24.44 -101.94 170.09
CA HIS A 637 -24.99 -103.29 170.00
C HIS A 637 -23.94 -104.37 169.71
N ARG A 638 -22.80 -104.01 169.10
CA ARG A 638 -21.76 -104.95 168.70
C ARG A 638 -20.80 -105.29 169.84
N GLU A 639 -20.58 -104.37 170.77
CA GLU A 639 -19.77 -104.62 171.98
C GLU A 639 -20.48 -105.57 172.96
N ALA A 640 -21.81 -105.45 173.13
CA ALA A 640 -22.59 -106.33 174.00
C ALA A 640 -22.63 -107.80 173.53
N LEU A 641 -22.49 -108.06 172.23
CA LEU A 641 -22.47 -109.42 171.67
C LEU A 641 -21.12 -110.13 171.89
N LEU A 642 -20.01 -109.39 171.84
CA LEU A 642 -18.67 -109.95 172.00
C LEU A 642 -18.39 -110.40 173.45
N ASP A 643 -18.94 -109.71 174.45
CA ASP A 643 -18.83 -110.13 175.85
C ASP A 643 -19.59 -111.44 176.12
N LYS A 644 -20.70 -111.69 175.41
CA LYS A 644 -21.49 -112.92 175.55
C LYS A 644 -20.80 -114.13 174.90
N ASP A 645 -20.12 -113.95 173.78
CA ASP A 645 -19.37 -115.02 173.10
C ASP A 645 -18.11 -115.47 173.88
N SER A 646 -17.49 -114.56 174.64
CA SER A 646 -16.38 -114.86 175.56
C SER A 646 -16.83 -115.76 176.73
N GLU A 647 -18.04 -115.52 177.26
CA GLU A 647 -18.60 -116.27 178.39
C GLU A 647 -18.89 -117.74 178.00
N ILE A 648 -19.44 -117.95 176.80
CA ILE A 648 -19.76 -119.27 176.22
C ILE A 648 -18.50 -120.11 175.99
N SER A 649 -17.43 -119.51 175.50
CA SER A 649 -16.16 -120.20 175.21
C SER A 649 -15.48 -120.75 176.47
N SER A 650 -15.62 -120.06 177.61
CA SER A 650 -15.03 -120.50 178.89
C SER A 650 -15.76 -121.67 179.56
N LEU A 651 -17.04 -121.88 179.22
CA LEU A 651 -17.87 -122.96 179.75
C LEU A 651 -17.66 -124.27 178.95
N LEU A 652 -17.43 -124.17 177.64
CA LEU A 652 -17.16 -125.32 176.78
C LEU A 652 -15.81 -126.00 177.10
N GLU A 653 -14.78 -125.24 177.48
CA GLU A 653 -13.47 -125.81 177.83
C GLU A 653 -13.49 -126.57 179.16
N ARG A 654 -14.30 -126.12 180.14
CA ARG A 654 -14.49 -126.83 181.42
C ARG A 654 -15.25 -128.14 181.26
N LEU A 655 -16.15 -128.23 180.27
CA LEU A 655 -16.94 -129.42 179.97
C LEU A 655 -16.06 -130.50 179.30
N ARG A 656 -15.17 -130.09 178.39
CA ARG A 656 -14.21 -130.96 177.70
C ARG A 656 -13.22 -131.65 178.64
N ILE A 657 -12.73 -130.93 179.66
CA ILE A 657 -11.80 -131.48 180.66
C ILE A 657 -12.51 -132.53 181.53
N ARG A 658 -13.76 -132.29 181.93
CA ARG A 658 -14.56 -133.24 182.72
C ARG A 658 -14.94 -134.51 181.95
N GLU A 659 -15.22 -134.40 180.65
CA GLU A 659 -15.48 -135.58 179.80
C GLU A 659 -14.24 -136.47 179.64
N SER A 660 -13.04 -135.88 179.58
CA SER A 660 -11.78 -136.63 179.48
C SER A 660 -11.42 -137.41 180.75
N GLU A 661 -11.80 -136.91 181.94
CA GLU A 661 -11.63 -137.60 183.22
C GLU A 661 -12.59 -138.79 183.36
N ILE A 662 -13.84 -138.63 182.92
CA ILE A 662 -14.87 -139.69 182.97
C ILE A 662 -14.49 -140.85 182.03
N GLN A 663 -13.93 -140.55 180.86
CA GLN A 663 -13.51 -141.59 179.91
C GLN A 663 -12.33 -142.41 180.45
N ARG A 664 -11.36 -141.77 181.12
CA ARG A 664 -10.25 -142.48 181.78
C ARG A 664 -10.72 -143.43 182.88
N MET A 665 -11.69 -143.02 183.71
CA MET A 665 -12.24 -143.88 184.75
C MET A 665 -12.98 -145.11 184.17
N ARG A 666 -13.67 -144.96 183.03
CA ARG A 666 -14.35 -146.08 182.36
C ARG A 666 -13.39 -147.12 181.79
N ASP A 667 -12.24 -146.69 181.28
CA ASP A 667 -11.25 -147.60 180.68
C ASP A 667 -10.49 -148.41 181.75
N ASP A 668 -10.22 -147.82 182.92
CA ASP A 668 -9.63 -148.52 184.08
C ASP A 668 -10.59 -149.57 184.69
N GLU A 669 -11.90 -149.30 184.64
CA GLU A 669 -12.94 -150.20 185.16
C GLU A 669 -13.21 -151.38 184.20
N ALA A 670 -13.09 -151.15 182.88
CA ALA A 670 -13.13 -152.20 181.86
C ALA A 670 -11.92 -153.16 181.95
N GLN A 671 -10.73 -152.66 182.28
CA GLN A 671 -9.55 -153.51 182.50
C GLN A 671 -9.69 -154.40 183.75
N ARG A 672 -10.32 -153.92 184.82
CA ARG A 672 -10.65 -154.75 186.01
C ARG A 672 -11.67 -155.86 185.71
N ALA A 673 -12.69 -155.57 184.91
CA ALA A 673 -13.69 -156.56 184.50
C ALA A 673 -13.05 -157.70 183.66
N THR A 674 -12.06 -157.38 182.84
CA THR A 674 -11.35 -158.35 181.99
C THR A 674 -10.46 -159.30 182.80
N PHE A 675 -9.88 -158.82 183.91
CA PHE A 675 -9.12 -159.67 184.85
C PHE A 675 -10.02 -160.60 185.69
N LEU A 676 -11.23 -160.17 186.05
CA LEU A 676 -12.20 -161.01 186.77
C LEU A 676 -12.82 -162.09 185.88
N GLN A 677 -13.01 -161.81 184.59
CA GLN A 677 -13.59 -162.80 183.66
C GLN A 677 -12.59 -163.92 183.31
N ASN A 678 -11.30 -163.60 183.22
CA ASN A 678 -10.24 -164.62 183.05
C ASN A 678 -10.04 -165.50 184.29
N ALA A 679 -10.43 -165.04 185.48
CA ALA A 679 -10.41 -165.85 186.70
C ALA A 679 -11.60 -166.85 186.80
N VAL A 680 -12.75 -166.55 186.16
CA VAL A 680 -13.92 -167.45 186.16
C VAL A 680 -13.84 -168.53 185.07
N LEU A 681 -13.01 -168.33 184.05
CA LEU A 681 -12.64 -169.38 183.07
C LEU A 681 -11.85 -170.55 183.67
N SER A 682 -11.45 -170.49 184.95
CA SER A 682 -10.61 -171.52 185.60
C SER A 682 -11.31 -172.40 186.65
N PHE A 683 -12.62 -172.25 186.93
CA PHE A 683 -13.23 -173.01 188.06
C PHE A 683 -14.19 -174.17 187.71
N VAL A 684 -15.06 -174.15 186.69
CA VAL A 684 -16.09 -175.21 186.57
C VAL A 684 -16.52 -175.38 185.10
N GLN A 685 -16.26 -176.44 184.34
CA GLN A 685 -16.51 -177.86 184.58
C GLN A 685 -17.91 -178.19 185.14
N SER A 686 -18.99 -177.84 184.44
CA SER A 686 -20.18 -178.72 184.33
C SER A 686 -21.34 -178.08 183.56
N SER A 687 -21.73 -178.80 182.50
CA SER A 687 -23.10 -178.95 182.00
C SER A 687 -23.70 -177.90 181.05
N PRO A 688 -24.60 -178.37 180.16
CA PRO A 688 -24.51 -178.04 178.74
C PRO A 688 -25.72 -177.22 178.26
N ARG A 689 -25.71 -176.99 176.94
CA ARG A 689 -26.86 -176.64 176.09
C ARG A 689 -27.27 -175.17 176.15
N ALA A 690 -27.77 -174.57 175.09
CA ALA A 690 -27.95 -174.95 173.70
C ALA A 690 -28.57 -173.71 173.04
N HIS A 691 -28.25 -173.52 171.76
CA HIS A 691 -29.23 -173.24 170.70
C HIS A 691 -29.95 -171.88 170.69
N CYS A 692 -29.77 -171.23 169.54
CA CYS A 692 -30.81 -170.76 168.61
C CYS A 692 -31.94 -169.87 169.14
N THR A 693 -31.92 -168.62 168.66
CA THR A 693 -33.03 -167.87 168.01
C THR A 693 -34.39 -167.84 168.74
N PRO A 694 -35.47 -167.29 168.16
CA PRO A 694 -35.74 -165.89 167.80
C PRO A 694 -36.97 -165.31 168.54
N GLN A 695 -37.14 -163.99 168.47
CA GLN A 695 -38.37 -163.21 168.22
C GLN A 695 -38.42 -161.91 169.04
N LYS A 696 -38.71 -160.83 168.30
CA LYS A 696 -38.81 -159.40 168.62
C LYS A 696 -37.50 -158.64 168.73
#